data_AF-A0A0M7B8H6-F1
#
_entry.id   AF-A0A0M7B8H6-F1
#
_cell.length_a   1.000
_cell.length_b   1.000
_cell.length_c   1.000
_cell.angle_alpha   90.00
_cell.angle_beta   90.00
_cell.angle_gamma   90.00
#
_symmetry.space_group_name_H-M   'P 1'
#
loop_
_entity.id
_entity.type
_entity.pdbx_description
1 polymer ?
#
loop_
_entity_poly.entity_id
_entity_poly.type
_entity_poly.pdbx_seq_one_letter_code
_entity_poly.pdbx_strand_id
1 'polypeptide(L)'
;MTTDLTTLTQILLAESANEAETRHKIIDQVLHPLLAWPRALTKVEEYISPGFADYVLTKPNGDFLFLVEAKKVGKAFELPFPHNEGETHCYIDIKTLLSNQNIRETMRQVRDYCMDVGCEYAAITNGIEWVAFKCFEKGKRWDQLKAFVIRSPKFFEEDEIKAKNAFSYIAITEHSSLTTTLSSTPPGDRQVFVAKDRVSAYSHPISANRLASALRPIASRHFGVIADEQTELMDRCYVTDRNFTQVLSGMRSIIKDSLTPYFEEYGVEQLEDTGKGGAVGGRITKNIKNSRGGEVLVLFGGKGAGKSTFIRRLLKHTPPRWLRENAISAVVDMLDVPEEKSRVHSEIWKRLVSGLDADKTLLASRETLLRELFSDRFETASRQELAGLSRSSDLYNDRLNGLVASWKADMEYCAVRLADRCSKAGKGVVVVIDNTDQYSGPIQDYCFTTAQEIARSLSCVTLISMREERFHNSKIHGVLDAFQNSGFHLSSPKPSTVFLKRLEYTIELLRDDARRGEITYMTDPALIDDCCRYLEIVASGIGNSESPLNSFLTACGHGDIRLTLDLFRSFLLSGYTNVQEMLDVGRWNFQIHQVIKPVMVPTRYFYDEQLSDIPNIFQARHNRLASHFTSLRILRRLSKNIGSGSSDFVAMAELRAYFSERFRMLGDFNLCMDVLLRHGFVEANNRLDYFDESVDRVRVTNYGLYMLSNLAFTFTYLDLVCVDCNYYDEESCNSITSYANEEYRLFTSRARADRVKVRLDRTESFISYLANEEKREIELFELSIPEGESFGERLQASFGDEKQRVLASAAKQKYNR
;
A
#
# COMPACT_ATOMS: atom_id res chain seq x y z
N MET A 1 -30.17 17.33 -25.43
CA MET A 1 -31.46 16.89 -24.85
C MET A 1 -31.54 15.39 -25.08
N THR A 2 -30.91 14.62 -24.20
CA THR A 2 -31.12 13.16 -24.13
C THR A 2 -32.42 12.97 -23.37
N THR A 3 -33.43 12.47 -24.07
CA THR A 3 -34.69 12.06 -23.43
C THR A 3 -34.35 10.93 -22.46
N ASP A 4 -34.75 11.07 -21.19
CA ASP A 4 -34.61 10.02 -20.17
C ASP A 4 -35.30 8.74 -20.68
N LEU A 5 -34.51 7.69 -20.91
CA LEU A 5 -34.99 6.42 -21.47
C LEU A 5 -35.94 5.71 -20.52
N THR A 6 -35.74 5.90 -19.22
CA THR A 6 -36.58 5.34 -18.17
C THR A 6 -37.98 5.97 -18.23
N THR A 7 -38.05 7.30 -18.33
CA THR A 7 -39.32 8.03 -18.48
C THR A 7 -40.03 7.64 -19.78
N LEU A 8 -39.31 7.55 -20.90
CA LEU A 8 -39.90 7.20 -22.20
C LEU A 8 -40.46 5.77 -22.21
N THR A 9 -39.76 4.84 -21.57
CA THR A 9 -40.19 3.45 -21.42
C THR A 9 -41.48 3.33 -20.61
N GLN A 10 -41.61 4.09 -19.52
CA GLN A 10 -42.83 4.12 -18.70
C GLN A 10 -44.04 4.64 -19.48
N ILE A 11 -43.85 5.67 -20.32
CA ILE A 11 -44.91 6.20 -21.19
C ILE A 11 -45.37 5.13 -22.18
N LEU A 12 -44.45 4.47 -22.87
CA LEU A 12 -44.79 3.47 -23.89
C LEU A 12 -45.42 2.21 -23.30
N LEU A 13 -45.04 1.82 -22.09
CA LEU A 13 -45.72 0.78 -21.31
C LEU A 13 -47.17 1.16 -21.01
N ALA A 14 -47.41 2.39 -20.54
CA ALA A 14 -48.75 2.87 -20.22
C ALA A 14 -49.64 2.96 -21.48
N GLU A 15 -49.07 3.34 -22.62
CA GLU A 15 -49.77 3.45 -23.90
C GLU A 15 -49.96 2.12 -24.64
N SER A 16 -49.45 1.00 -24.10
CA SER A 16 -49.47 -0.31 -24.78
C SER A 16 -48.91 -0.26 -26.20
N ALA A 17 -47.77 0.42 -26.35
CA ALA A 17 -47.15 0.67 -27.65
C ALA A 17 -46.86 -0.63 -28.42
N ASN A 18 -46.99 -0.56 -29.75
CA ASN A 18 -46.67 -1.70 -30.62
C ASN A 18 -45.14 -1.88 -30.78
N GLU A 19 -44.75 -2.94 -31.47
CA GLU A 19 -43.33 -3.27 -31.68
C GLU A 19 -42.58 -2.20 -32.50
N ALA A 20 -43.22 -1.64 -33.52
CA ALA A 20 -42.63 -0.57 -34.33
C ALA A 20 -42.34 0.70 -33.52
N GLU A 21 -43.24 1.08 -32.62
CA GLU A 21 -43.05 2.19 -31.68
C GLU A 21 -41.91 1.91 -30.68
N THR A 22 -41.81 0.68 -30.19
CA THR A 22 -40.72 0.25 -29.28
C THR A 22 -39.37 0.36 -29.99
N ARG A 23 -39.30 -0.11 -31.24
CA ARG A 23 -38.12 -0.01 -32.10
C ARG A 23 -37.69 1.45 -32.32
N HIS A 24 -38.62 2.28 -32.80
CA HIS A 24 -38.34 3.66 -33.18
C HIS A 24 -38.00 4.57 -31.98
N LYS A 25 -38.69 4.42 -30.86
CA LYS A 25 -38.55 5.34 -29.72
C LYS A 25 -37.52 4.90 -28.69
N ILE A 26 -37.29 3.60 -28.50
CA ILE A 26 -36.35 3.08 -27.49
C ILE A 26 -35.10 2.51 -28.16
N ILE A 27 -35.25 1.48 -28.97
CA ILE A 27 -34.11 0.70 -29.49
C ILE A 27 -33.21 1.56 -30.38
N ASP A 28 -33.79 2.37 -31.26
CA ASP A 28 -33.06 3.33 -32.10
C ASP A 28 -32.25 4.36 -31.28
N GLN A 29 -32.75 4.78 -30.11
CA GLN A 29 -32.03 5.72 -29.22
C GLN A 29 -30.82 5.05 -28.55
N VAL A 30 -30.94 3.76 -28.23
CA VAL A 30 -29.84 2.97 -27.69
C VAL A 30 -28.78 2.71 -28.75
N LEU A 31 -29.17 2.18 -29.92
CA LEU A 31 -28.21 1.81 -30.95
C LEU A 31 -27.45 3.02 -31.52
N HIS A 32 -28.16 4.11 -31.84
CA HIS A 32 -27.56 5.21 -32.59
C HIS A 32 -26.96 6.31 -31.67
N PRO A 33 -27.72 7.11 -30.91
CA PRO A 33 -27.15 8.10 -29.99
C PRO A 33 -26.20 7.55 -28.93
N LEU A 34 -26.58 6.47 -28.23
CA LEU A 34 -25.81 6.01 -27.06
C LEU A 34 -24.63 5.12 -27.44
N LEU A 35 -24.87 4.10 -28.26
CA LEU A 35 -23.85 3.14 -28.69
C LEU A 35 -23.13 3.57 -29.98
N ALA A 36 -23.49 4.71 -30.56
CA ALA A 36 -22.84 5.33 -31.71
C ALA A 36 -22.79 4.43 -32.96
N TRP A 37 -23.77 3.53 -33.15
CA TRP A 37 -23.86 2.74 -34.39
C TRP A 37 -24.27 3.63 -35.58
N PRO A 38 -23.49 3.66 -36.67
CA PRO A 38 -23.87 4.40 -37.86
C PRO A 38 -25.11 3.80 -38.50
N ARG A 39 -26.13 4.62 -38.80
CA ARG A 39 -27.35 4.15 -39.48
C ARG A 39 -27.06 3.46 -40.83
N ALA A 40 -25.98 3.86 -41.52
CA ALA A 40 -25.55 3.23 -42.77
C ALA A 40 -25.02 1.79 -42.60
N LEU A 41 -24.64 1.39 -41.39
CA LEU A 41 -24.13 0.06 -41.05
C LEU A 41 -25.13 -0.75 -40.19
N THR A 42 -26.33 -0.22 -40.00
CA THR A 42 -27.46 -0.88 -39.32
C THR A 42 -28.55 -1.13 -40.34
N LYS A 43 -28.70 -2.37 -40.79
CA LYS A 43 -29.83 -2.76 -41.63
C LYS A 43 -31.04 -3.07 -40.74
N VAL A 44 -32.23 -2.72 -41.21
CA VAL A 44 -33.49 -2.92 -40.49
C VAL A 44 -34.43 -3.69 -41.42
N GLU A 45 -35.16 -4.66 -40.89
CA GLU A 45 -36.02 -5.57 -41.68
C GLU A 45 -35.22 -6.29 -42.79
N GLU A 46 -34.04 -6.81 -42.47
CA GLU A 46 -33.21 -7.56 -43.43
C GLU A 46 -33.79 -8.96 -43.62
N TYR A 47 -34.02 -9.37 -44.87
CA TYR A 47 -34.54 -10.70 -45.17
C TYR A 47 -33.51 -11.79 -44.87
N ILE A 48 -33.85 -12.71 -43.96
CA ILE A 48 -33.06 -13.89 -43.62
C ILE A 48 -34.02 -15.07 -43.53
N SER A 49 -33.86 -16.05 -44.42
CA SER A 49 -34.82 -17.15 -44.57
C SER A 49 -35.12 -17.83 -43.21
N PRO A 50 -36.40 -18.03 -42.83
CA PRO A 50 -37.62 -17.79 -43.60
C PRO A 50 -38.30 -16.41 -43.36
N GLY A 51 -37.68 -15.50 -42.60
CA GLY A 51 -38.30 -14.27 -42.12
C GLY A 51 -37.46 -13.00 -42.35
N PHE A 52 -37.63 -12.03 -41.46
CA PHE A 52 -36.90 -10.77 -41.45
C PHE A 52 -36.30 -10.55 -40.06
N ALA A 53 -35.04 -10.12 -40.01
CA ALA A 53 -34.38 -9.72 -38.79
C ALA A 53 -34.61 -8.23 -38.52
N ASP A 54 -35.00 -7.89 -37.30
CA ASP A 54 -35.35 -6.50 -36.93
C ASP A 54 -34.18 -5.55 -37.12
N TYR A 55 -32.99 -5.89 -36.57
CA TYR A 55 -31.78 -5.12 -36.78
C TYR A 55 -30.59 -6.05 -37.06
N VAL A 56 -29.81 -5.69 -38.08
CA VAL A 56 -28.53 -6.34 -38.41
C VAL A 56 -27.42 -5.29 -38.40
N LEU A 57 -26.53 -5.40 -37.43
CA LEU A 57 -25.34 -4.56 -37.33
C LEU A 57 -24.21 -5.18 -38.16
N THR A 58 -23.60 -4.38 -39.03
CA THR A 58 -22.65 -4.87 -40.03
C THR A 58 -21.29 -4.16 -39.95
N LYS A 59 -20.25 -4.81 -40.49
CA LYS A 59 -18.97 -4.18 -40.78
C LYS A 59 -19.07 -3.29 -42.03
N PRO A 60 -18.11 -2.37 -42.26
CA PRO A 60 -18.02 -1.62 -43.51
C PRO A 60 -17.97 -2.47 -44.79
N ASN A 61 -17.49 -3.72 -44.70
CA ASN A 61 -17.45 -4.66 -45.82
C ASN A 61 -18.77 -5.45 -46.03
N GLY A 62 -19.78 -5.23 -45.18
CA GLY A 62 -21.09 -5.88 -45.27
C GLY A 62 -21.28 -7.14 -44.42
N ASP A 63 -20.24 -7.63 -43.73
CA ASP A 63 -20.34 -8.82 -42.88
C ASP A 63 -21.24 -8.58 -41.66
N PHE A 64 -22.03 -9.59 -41.28
CA PHE A 64 -22.97 -9.49 -40.16
C PHE A 64 -22.23 -9.70 -38.82
N LEU A 65 -22.35 -8.74 -37.90
CA LEU A 65 -21.66 -8.74 -36.61
C LEU A 65 -22.56 -9.12 -35.44
N PHE A 66 -23.77 -8.54 -35.42
CA PHE A 66 -24.67 -8.63 -34.29
C PHE A 66 -26.11 -8.46 -34.76
N LEU A 67 -26.95 -9.46 -34.53
CA LEU A 67 -28.37 -9.41 -34.84
C LEU A 67 -29.16 -9.06 -33.58
N VAL A 68 -30.11 -8.14 -33.68
CA VAL A 68 -31.00 -7.80 -32.56
C VAL A 68 -32.44 -8.08 -32.99
N GLU A 69 -33.12 -8.92 -32.23
CA GLU A 69 -34.54 -9.22 -32.39
C GLU A 69 -35.34 -8.46 -31.33
N ALA A 70 -36.29 -7.65 -31.79
CA ALA A 70 -37.10 -6.78 -30.98
C ALA A 70 -38.46 -7.43 -30.67
N LYS A 71 -39.06 -6.99 -29.57
CA LYS A 71 -40.46 -7.27 -29.21
C LYS A 71 -41.10 -5.99 -28.69
N LYS A 72 -42.43 -5.92 -28.72
CA LYS A 72 -43.18 -4.80 -28.14
C LYS A 72 -42.87 -4.61 -26.64
N VAL A 73 -42.81 -3.35 -26.21
CA VAL A 73 -42.71 -2.98 -24.80
C VAL A 73 -43.88 -3.60 -24.03
N GLY A 74 -43.60 -4.23 -22.88
CA GLY A 74 -44.61 -4.95 -22.09
C GLY A 74 -44.80 -6.43 -22.44
N LYS A 75 -44.10 -6.98 -23.46
CA LYS A 75 -43.90 -8.43 -23.56
C LYS A 75 -42.89 -8.86 -22.49
N ALA A 76 -43.37 -9.41 -21.38
CA ALA A 76 -42.54 -9.68 -20.20
C ALA A 76 -41.45 -10.74 -20.47
N PHE A 77 -40.20 -10.32 -20.29
CA PHE A 77 -39.05 -11.20 -20.07
C PHE A 77 -38.90 -11.39 -18.56
N GLU A 78 -39.42 -12.49 -18.03
CA GLU A 78 -39.26 -12.77 -16.61
C GLU A 78 -37.83 -13.25 -16.33
N LEU A 79 -37.10 -12.45 -15.57
CA LEU A 79 -35.72 -12.72 -15.16
C LEU A 79 -35.68 -13.10 -13.67
N PRO A 80 -34.69 -13.89 -13.21
CA PRO A 80 -34.45 -14.14 -11.79
C PRO A 80 -34.30 -12.83 -11.00
N PHE A 81 -34.69 -12.80 -9.72
CA PHE A 81 -34.53 -11.61 -8.87
C PHE A 81 -33.06 -11.12 -8.83
N PRO A 82 -32.83 -9.80 -8.73
CA PRO A 82 -31.48 -9.25 -8.62
C PRO A 82 -30.85 -9.62 -7.28
N HIS A 83 -29.51 -9.74 -7.24
CA HIS A 83 -28.78 -10.07 -6.00
C HIS A 83 -28.78 -8.90 -5.00
N ASN A 84 -28.73 -7.66 -5.51
CA ASN A 84 -28.74 -6.42 -4.74
C ASN A 84 -29.83 -5.47 -5.26
N GLU A 85 -30.45 -4.68 -4.36
CA GLU A 85 -31.39 -3.60 -4.71
C GLU A 85 -30.66 -2.50 -5.50
N GLY A 86 -30.62 -2.63 -6.84
CA GLY A 86 -29.91 -1.72 -7.74
C GLY A 86 -29.11 -2.40 -8.86
N GLU A 87 -29.08 -3.73 -8.94
CA GLU A 87 -28.41 -4.44 -10.04
C GLU A 87 -29.03 -4.09 -11.41
N THR A 88 -28.27 -3.40 -12.27
CA THR A 88 -28.70 -2.99 -13.62
C THR A 88 -28.48 -4.08 -14.67
N HIS A 89 -27.52 -4.98 -14.43
CA HIS A 89 -27.12 -6.03 -15.36
C HIS A 89 -26.48 -7.23 -14.64
N CYS A 90 -26.46 -8.39 -15.28
CA CYS A 90 -25.83 -9.61 -14.75
C CYS A 90 -25.51 -10.62 -15.88
N TYR A 91 -24.85 -11.72 -15.53
CA TYR A 91 -24.73 -12.87 -16.43
C TYR A 91 -25.65 -14.00 -15.98
N ILE A 92 -26.42 -14.55 -16.91
CA ILE A 92 -27.35 -15.65 -16.64
C ILE A 92 -27.07 -16.81 -17.60
N ASP A 93 -27.08 -18.04 -17.07
CA ASP A 93 -26.98 -19.24 -17.90
C ASP A 93 -28.14 -19.30 -18.91
N ILE A 94 -27.84 -19.61 -20.17
CA ILE A 94 -28.85 -19.72 -21.23
C ILE A 94 -29.90 -20.75 -20.83
N LYS A 95 -29.52 -21.88 -20.21
CA LYS A 95 -30.47 -22.87 -19.68
C LYS A 95 -31.55 -22.25 -18.78
N THR A 96 -31.17 -21.31 -17.90
CA THR A 96 -32.10 -20.62 -17.01
C THR A 96 -33.02 -19.70 -17.80
N LEU A 97 -32.48 -18.93 -18.75
CA LEU A 97 -33.25 -18.04 -19.62
C LEU A 97 -34.27 -18.79 -20.50
N LEU A 98 -33.91 -19.97 -20.99
CA LEU A 98 -34.79 -20.83 -21.80
C LEU A 98 -35.98 -21.42 -21.02
N SER A 99 -36.03 -21.26 -19.68
CA SER A 99 -37.19 -21.65 -18.87
C SER A 99 -38.40 -20.74 -19.11
N ASN A 100 -38.18 -19.45 -19.39
CA ASN A 100 -39.22 -18.52 -19.78
C ASN A 100 -39.60 -18.71 -21.26
N GLN A 101 -40.89 -18.86 -21.55
CA GLN A 101 -41.37 -19.15 -22.91
C GLN A 101 -41.07 -18.02 -23.90
N ASN A 102 -41.30 -16.76 -23.53
CA ASN A 102 -41.08 -15.60 -24.40
C ASN A 102 -39.60 -15.45 -24.78
N ILE A 103 -38.71 -15.60 -23.80
CA ILE A 103 -37.27 -15.56 -24.01
C ILE A 103 -36.84 -16.72 -24.90
N ARG A 104 -37.29 -17.95 -24.60
CA ARG A 104 -36.94 -19.16 -25.37
C ARG A 104 -37.32 -19.05 -26.84
N GLU A 105 -38.54 -18.62 -27.16
CA GLU A 105 -39.01 -18.49 -28.53
C GLU A 105 -38.20 -17.44 -29.30
N THR A 106 -37.98 -16.27 -28.68
CA THR A 106 -37.27 -15.15 -29.32
C THR A 106 -35.77 -15.45 -29.50
N MET A 107 -35.12 -16.05 -28.50
CA MET A 107 -33.70 -16.45 -28.61
C MET A 107 -33.48 -17.51 -29.70
N ARG A 108 -34.43 -18.45 -29.87
CA ARG A 108 -34.34 -19.46 -30.92
C ARG A 108 -34.51 -18.83 -32.30
N GLN A 109 -35.49 -17.94 -32.45
CA GLN A 109 -35.73 -17.22 -33.71
C GLN A 109 -34.48 -16.49 -34.20
N VAL A 110 -33.89 -15.61 -33.36
CA VAL A 110 -32.69 -14.85 -33.77
C VAL A 110 -31.46 -15.75 -33.93
N ARG A 111 -31.37 -16.84 -33.17
CA ARG A 111 -30.30 -17.83 -33.34
C ARG A 111 -30.39 -18.53 -34.68
N ASP A 112 -31.59 -18.90 -35.14
CA ASP A 112 -31.76 -19.55 -36.44
C ASP A 112 -31.32 -18.61 -37.57
N TYR A 113 -31.65 -17.32 -37.49
CA TYR A 113 -31.13 -16.30 -38.41
C TYR A 113 -29.60 -16.21 -38.38
N CYS A 114 -29.01 -16.15 -37.19
CA CYS A 114 -27.55 -16.11 -37.02
C CYS A 114 -26.86 -17.33 -37.65
N MET A 115 -27.43 -18.52 -37.50
CA MET A 115 -26.86 -19.75 -38.05
C MET A 115 -26.95 -19.79 -39.59
N ASP A 116 -28.01 -19.23 -40.19
CA ASP A 116 -28.18 -19.16 -41.65
C ASP A 116 -27.13 -18.24 -42.32
N VAL A 117 -26.83 -17.11 -41.67
CA VAL A 117 -25.93 -16.07 -42.20
C VAL A 117 -24.51 -16.12 -41.65
N GLY A 118 -24.19 -17.11 -40.80
CA GLY A 118 -22.86 -17.27 -40.21
C GLY A 118 -22.47 -16.21 -39.17
N CYS A 119 -23.44 -15.58 -38.50
CA CYS A 119 -23.20 -14.64 -37.42
C CYS A 119 -23.12 -15.34 -36.05
N GLU A 120 -22.15 -15.00 -35.22
CA GLU A 120 -21.93 -15.68 -33.93
C GLU A 120 -22.72 -15.08 -32.75
N TYR A 121 -23.16 -13.83 -32.86
CA TYR A 121 -23.68 -13.06 -31.72
C TYR A 121 -25.05 -12.47 -32.02
N ALA A 122 -25.92 -12.50 -31.01
CA ALA A 122 -27.26 -11.94 -31.09
C ALA A 122 -27.68 -11.26 -29.78
N ALA A 123 -28.71 -10.43 -29.87
CA ALA A 123 -29.49 -9.99 -28.73
C ALA A 123 -30.99 -10.11 -28.98
N ILE A 124 -31.74 -10.25 -27.90
CA ILE A 124 -33.18 -10.03 -27.89
C ILE A 124 -33.51 -8.87 -26.94
N THR A 125 -34.54 -8.09 -27.26
CA THR A 125 -34.98 -6.98 -26.40
C THR A 125 -36.45 -6.65 -26.56
N ASN A 126 -37.07 -6.14 -25.51
CA ASN A 126 -38.38 -5.48 -25.54
C ASN A 126 -38.28 -3.96 -25.27
N GLY A 127 -37.08 -3.41 -25.37
CA GLY A 127 -36.73 -2.03 -25.01
C GLY A 127 -36.28 -1.85 -23.54
N ILE A 128 -36.77 -2.67 -22.61
CA ILE A 128 -36.48 -2.59 -21.17
C ILE A 128 -35.32 -3.52 -20.83
N GLU A 129 -35.55 -4.81 -21.07
CA GLU A 129 -34.56 -5.84 -20.88
C GLU A 129 -33.83 -6.12 -22.20
N TRP A 130 -32.53 -6.39 -22.10
CA TRP A 130 -31.73 -6.84 -23.23
C TRP A 130 -30.98 -8.11 -22.83
N VAL A 131 -31.01 -9.12 -23.69
CA VAL A 131 -30.31 -10.38 -23.48
C VAL A 131 -29.39 -10.59 -24.67
N ALA A 132 -28.10 -10.31 -24.49
CA ALA A 132 -27.07 -10.52 -25.49
C ALA A 132 -26.35 -11.85 -25.26
N PHE A 133 -26.12 -12.64 -26.30
CA PHE A 133 -25.56 -13.98 -26.18
C PHE A 133 -24.84 -14.45 -27.44
N LYS A 134 -24.05 -15.52 -27.27
CA LYS A 134 -23.39 -16.24 -28.37
C LYS A 134 -24.29 -17.38 -28.89
N CYS A 135 -24.48 -17.48 -30.20
CA CYS A 135 -25.41 -18.41 -30.85
C CYS A 135 -24.87 -19.86 -30.92
N PHE A 136 -23.54 -20.02 -30.98
CA PHE A 136 -22.87 -21.31 -30.93
C PHE A 136 -21.42 -21.14 -30.47
N GLU A 137 -20.86 -22.18 -29.84
CA GLU A 137 -19.44 -22.24 -29.51
C GLU A 137 -18.93 -23.67 -29.74
N LYS A 138 -17.81 -23.81 -30.45
CA LYS A 138 -17.26 -25.12 -30.80
C LYS A 138 -16.94 -25.91 -29.52
N GLY A 139 -17.51 -27.11 -29.42
CA GLY A 139 -17.25 -28.02 -28.29
C GLY A 139 -18.14 -27.83 -27.07
N LYS A 140 -19.11 -26.91 -27.09
CA LYS A 140 -20.08 -26.70 -26.00
C LYS A 140 -21.52 -26.78 -26.48
N ARG A 141 -22.42 -27.23 -25.60
CA ARG A 141 -23.86 -27.12 -25.87
C ARG A 141 -24.30 -25.66 -25.67
N TRP A 142 -25.21 -25.19 -26.53
CA TRP A 142 -25.68 -23.80 -26.48
C TRP A 142 -26.34 -23.43 -25.14
N ASP A 143 -27.09 -24.36 -24.54
CA ASP A 143 -27.74 -24.15 -23.24
C ASP A 143 -26.75 -24.04 -22.06
N GLN A 144 -25.49 -24.43 -22.25
CA GLN A 144 -24.41 -24.30 -21.26
C GLN A 144 -23.65 -22.97 -21.38
N LEU A 145 -23.96 -22.13 -22.37
CA LEU A 145 -23.37 -20.81 -22.49
C LEU A 145 -24.09 -19.82 -21.56
N LYS A 146 -23.50 -18.65 -21.36
CA LYS A 146 -24.09 -17.54 -20.61
C LYS A 146 -24.51 -16.42 -21.55
N ALA A 147 -25.50 -15.65 -21.12
CA ALA A 147 -25.92 -14.40 -21.74
C ALA A 147 -25.60 -13.22 -20.82
N PHE A 148 -25.24 -12.08 -21.41
CA PHE A 148 -25.18 -10.79 -20.73
C PHE A 148 -26.58 -10.19 -20.73
N VAL A 149 -27.14 -9.98 -19.53
CA VAL A 149 -28.52 -9.57 -19.33
C VAL A 149 -28.55 -8.18 -18.72
N ILE A 150 -29.17 -7.23 -19.43
CA ILE A 150 -29.50 -5.90 -18.94
C ILE A 150 -30.94 -5.95 -18.45
N ARG A 151 -31.15 -5.55 -17.19
CA ARG A 151 -32.45 -5.65 -16.50
C ARG A 151 -33.29 -4.39 -16.64
N SER A 152 -32.68 -3.26 -16.99
CA SER A 152 -33.34 -1.96 -17.03
C SER A 152 -32.60 -1.00 -17.95
N PRO A 153 -33.32 -0.04 -18.58
CA PRO A 153 -32.72 1.06 -19.34
C PRO A 153 -31.68 1.87 -18.54
N LYS A 154 -31.80 1.89 -17.21
CA LYS A 154 -30.84 2.52 -16.30
C LYS A 154 -29.40 2.10 -16.54
N PHE A 155 -29.15 0.87 -17.01
CA PHE A 155 -27.80 0.43 -17.36
C PHE A 155 -27.09 1.36 -18.35
N PHE A 156 -27.81 1.92 -19.32
CA PHE A 156 -27.21 2.81 -20.31
C PHE A 156 -26.93 4.22 -19.77
N GLU A 157 -27.54 4.58 -18.64
CA GLU A 157 -27.43 5.90 -18.00
C GLU A 157 -26.47 5.85 -16.80
N GLU A 158 -26.62 4.88 -15.90
CA GLU A 158 -25.85 4.70 -14.66
C GLU A 158 -24.50 3.98 -14.93
N ASP A 159 -24.43 3.06 -15.91
CA ASP A 159 -23.24 2.26 -16.26
C ASP A 159 -22.71 2.55 -17.69
N GLU A 160 -22.81 3.80 -18.15
CA GLU A 160 -22.56 4.20 -19.55
C GLU A 160 -21.21 3.72 -20.11
N ILE A 161 -20.12 3.80 -19.32
CA ILE A 161 -18.78 3.34 -19.73
C ILE A 161 -18.81 1.84 -20.04
N LYS A 162 -19.48 1.04 -19.22
CA LYS A 162 -19.58 -0.41 -19.41
C LYS A 162 -20.43 -0.73 -20.63
N ALA A 163 -21.55 -0.03 -20.81
CA ALA A 163 -22.39 -0.17 -22.00
C ALA A 163 -21.61 0.12 -23.30
N LYS A 164 -20.84 1.22 -23.33
CA LYS A 164 -20.01 1.60 -24.48
C LYS A 164 -18.88 0.60 -24.73
N ASN A 165 -18.17 0.17 -23.68
CA ASN A 165 -17.09 -0.81 -23.81
C ASN A 165 -17.59 -2.21 -24.21
N ALA A 166 -18.86 -2.53 -23.98
CA ALA A 166 -19.46 -3.79 -24.39
C ALA A 166 -20.05 -3.74 -25.81
N PHE A 167 -20.84 -2.70 -26.13
CA PHE A 167 -21.74 -2.72 -27.30
C PHE A 167 -21.60 -1.54 -28.27
N SER A 168 -20.72 -0.57 -28.01
CA SER A 168 -20.54 0.55 -28.96
C SER A 168 -19.95 0.10 -30.29
N TYR A 169 -20.16 0.89 -31.34
CA TYR A 169 -19.59 0.64 -32.66
C TYR A 169 -18.07 0.38 -32.60
N ILE A 170 -17.32 1.26 -31.94
CA ILE A 170 -15.85 1.13 -31.79
C ILE A 170 -15.49 -0.11 -30.98
N ALA A 171 -16.18 -0.37 -29.86
CA ALA A 171 -15.89 -1.52 -29.02
C ALA A 171 -16.05 -2.85 -29.77
N ILE A 172 -17.14 -2.99 -30.54
CA ILE A 172 -17.41 -4.22 -31.29
C ILE A 172 -16.47 -4.36 -32.50
N THR A 173 -16.29 -3.28 -33.27
CA THR A 173 -15.55 -3.36 -34.56
C THR A 173 -14.03 -3.30 -34.41
N GLU A 174 -13.50 -2.50 -33.48
CA GLU A 174 -12.06 -2.28 -33.31
C GLU A 174 -11.47 -3.11 -32.15
N HIS A 175 -12.25 -3.36 -31.10
CA HIS A 175 -11.77 -4.05 -29.89
C HIS A 175 -12.34 -5.46 -29.70
N SER A 176 -13.16 -5.95 -30.64
CA SER A 176 -13.78 -7.29 -30.57
C SER A 176 -14.49 -7.54 -29.22
N SER A 177 -15.15 -6.52 -28.68
CA SER A 177 -15.72 -6.55 -27.32
C SER A 177 -16.71 -7.69 -27.10
N LEU A 178 -17.51 -8.07 -28.12
CA LEU A 178 -18.45 -9.20 -28.02
C LEU A 178 -17.76 -10.51 -27.68
N THR A 179 -16.54 -10.75 -28.17
CA THR A 179 -15.79 -11.95 -27.80
C THR A 179 -15.40 -11.89 -26.32
N THR A 180 -15.04 -10.73 -25.79
CA THR A 180 -14.73 -10.59 -24.36
C THR A 180 -15.97 -10.65 -23.48
N THR A 181 -17.08 -10.04 -23.92
CA THR A 181 -18.33 -9.94 -23.16
C THR A 181 -19.17 -11.22 -23.22
N LEU A 182 -19.15 -11.96 -24.33
CA LEU A 182 -20.08 -13.08 -24.58
C LEU A 182 -19.40 -14.44 -24.81
N SER A 183 -18.06 -14.52 -24.83
CA SER A 183 -17.36 -15.81 -24.91
C SER A 183 -17.41 -16.54 -23.58
N SER A 184 -17.56 -17.87 -23.64
CA SER A 184 -17.50 -18.73 -22.47
C SER A 184 -16.11 -19.34 -22.24
N THR A 185 -15.06 -18.82 -22.91
CA THR A 185 -13.68 -19.29 -22.69
C THR A 185 -13.28 -19.03 -21.24
N PRO A 186 -12.92 -20.08 -20.47
CA PRO A 186 -12.65 -19.91 -19.05
C PRO A 186 -11.42 -19.03 -18.78
N PRO A 187 -11.39 -18.43 -17.58
CA PRO A 187 -12.53 -18.31 -16.66
C PRO A 187 -13.29 -17.02 -16.94
N GLY A 188 -14.54 -17.15 -17.38
CA GLY A 188 -15.46 -16.02 -17.51
C GLY A 188 -15.74 -15.37 -16.15
N ASP A 189 -16.34 -14.18 -16.19
CA ASP A 189 -16.77 -13.39 -15.03
C ASP A 189 -17.56 -14.28 -14.05
N ARG A 190 -16.88 -14.82 -13.03
CA ARG A 190 -17.51 -15.56 -11.94
C ARG A 190 -18.12 -14.53 -11.00
N GLN A 191 -19.38 -14.75 -10.63
CA GLN A 191 -20.00 -13.92 -9.60
C GLN A 191 -19.17 -14.02 -8.32
N VAL A 192 -18.90 -12.86 -7.72
CA VAL A 192 -18.15 -12.74 -6.48
C VAL A 192 -19.13 -12.43 -5.35
N PHE A 193 -18.99 -13.15 -4.25
CA PHE A 193 -19.77 -12.98 -3.03
C PHE A 193 -18.82 -12.58 -1.89
N VAL A 194 -19.22 -11.65 -1.04
CA VAL A 194 -18.39 -11.18 0.09
C VAL A 194 -19.14 -11.38 1.39
N ALA A 195 -18.52 -12.08 2.35
CA ALA A 195 -19.19 -12.45 3.60
C ALA A 195 -19.40 -11.25 4.54
N LYS A 196 -18.44 -10.31 4.60
CA LYS A 196 -18.46 -9.16 5.51
C LYS A 196 -19.69 -8.26 5.36
N ASP A 197 -20.19 -8.09 4.14
CA ASP A 197 -21.32 -7.20 3.82
C ASP A 197 -22.62 -7.62 4.53
N ARG A 198 -22.67 -8.88 5.00
CA ARG A 198 -23.83 -9.49 5.67
C ARG A 198 -23.58 -9.81 7.15
N VAL A 199 -22.52 -9.26 7.74
CA VAL A 199 -22.21 -9.36 9.18
C VAL A 199 -22.60 -8.06 9.88
N SER A 200 -23.72 -8.04 10.61
CA SER A 200 -24.27 -6.81 11.18
C SER A 200 -23.36 -6.09 12.17
N ALA A 201 -22.49 -6.84 12.86
CA ALA A 201 -21.57 -6.32 13.87
C ALA A 201 -20.11 -6.21 13.38
N TYR A 202 -19.90 -6.14 12.06
CA TYR A 202 -18.56 -6.17 11.46
C TYR A 202 -17.62 -5.10 12.04
N SER A 203 -18.12 -3.89 12.27
CA SER A 203 -17.36 -2.76 12.82
C SER A 203 -17.26 -2.75 14.36
N HIS A 204 -17.53 -3.85 15.06
CA HIS A 204 -17.52 -3.88 16.52
C HIS A 204 -16.10 -3.57 17.08
N PRO A 205 -15.95 -2.56 17.95
CA PRO A 205 -14.65 -2.20 18.51
C PRO A 205 -14.23 -3.12 19.66
N ILE A 206 -12.93 -3.22 19.90
CA ILE A 206 -12.33 -3.97 21.00
C ILE A 206 -11.61 -3.01 21.94
N SER A 207 -11.94 -3.11 23.23
CA SER A 207 -11.28 -2.35 24.28
C SER A 207 -9.82 -2.77 24.44
N ALA A 208 -8.94 -1.81 24.72
CA ALA A 208 -7.54 -2.07 25.01
C ALA A 208 -7.36 -2.86 26.32
N ASN A 209 -6.18 -3.45 26.53
CA ASN A 209 -5.88 -4.17 27.77
C ASN A 209 -5.79 -3.23 28.99
N ARG A 210 -5.82 -3.80 30.21
CA ARG A 210 -5.86 -3.02 31.46
C ARG A 210 -4.65 -2.11 31.70
N LEU A 211 -3.49 -2.43 31.13
CA LEU A 211 -2.27 -1.62 31.25
C LEU A 211 -2.18 -0.56 30.16
N ALA A 212 -3.07 -0.57 29.16
CA ALA A 212 -2.93 0.26 27.98
C ALA A 212 -3.01 1.76 28.30
N SER A 213 -3.82 2.18 29.28
CA SER A 213 -3.88 3.60 29.71
C SER A 213 -2.54 4.08 30.27
N ALA A 214 -1.89 3.25 31.08
CA ALA A 214 -0.59 3.49 31.69
C ALA A 214 0.56 3.42 30.66
N LEU A 215 0.55 2.42 29.79
CA LEU A 215 1.62 2.16 28.83
C LEU A 215 1.54 3.01 27.57
N ARG A 216 0.38 3.52 27.17
CA ARG A 216 0.24 4.33 25.94
C ARG A 216 1.17 5.55 25.86
N PRO A 217 1.30 6.41 26.90
CA PRO A 217 2.24 7.53 26.85
C PRO A 217 3.70 7.04 26.75
N ILE A 218 4.06 6.01 27.51
CA ILE A 218 5.40 5.40 27.50
C ILE A 218 5.72 4.81 26.13
N ALA A 219 4.80 4.02 25.58
CA ALA A 219 4.91 3.37 24.27
C ALA A 219 5.08 4.40 23.15
N SER A 220 4.31 5.49 23.19
CA SER A 220 4.40 6.56 22.19
C SER A 220 5.71 7.34 22.28
N ARG A 221 6.26 7.53 23.49
CA ARG A 221 7.52 8.27 23.73
C ARG A 221 8.78 7.45 23.43
N HIS A 222 8.81 6.16 23.76
CA HIS A 222 10.03 5.35 23.66
C HIS A 222 10.04 4.38 22.48
N PHE A 223 8.88 4.02 21.93
CA PHE A 223 8.76 3.19 20.73
C PHE A 223 8.31 4.00 19.51
N GLY A 224 8.47 5.33 19.56
CA GLY A 224 8.29 6.26 18.44
C GLY A 224 9.61 6.79 17.86
N VAL A 225 9.54 7.95 17.20
CA VAL A 225 10.71 8.69 16.70
C VAL A 225 11.50 9.25 17.89
N ILE A 226 12.84 9.15 17.85
CA ILE A 226 13.71 9.74 18.87
C ILE A 226 13.82 11.25 18.60
N ALA A 227 13.34 12.07 19.54
CA ALA A 227 13.38 13.53 19.48
C ALA A 227 14.77 14.09 19.84
N ASP A 228 15.02 15.35 19.46
CA ASP A 228 16.34 16.02 19.62
C ASP A 228 16.73 16.19 21.09
N GLU A 229 15.77 16.33 21.99
CA GLU A 229 16.03 16.53 23.41
C GLU A 229 16.35 15.20 24.13
N GLN A 230 16.03 14.06 23.50
CA GLN A 230 16.16 12.72 24.08
C GLN A 230 17.58 12.14 23.92
N THR A 231 18.60 12.88 24.40
CA THR A 231 20.01 12.51 24.24
C THR A 231 20.35 11.13 24.82
N GLU A 232 19.88 10.81 26.02
CA GLU A 232 20.15 9.51 26.64
C GLU A 232 19.50 8.35 25.87
N LEU A 233 18.28 8.54 25.36
CA LEU A 233 17.60 7.55 24.52
C LEU A 233 18.38 7.31 23.22
N MET A 234 18.90 8.36 22.59
CA MET A 234 19.76 8.25 21.42
C MET A 234 21.02 7.44 21.74
N ASP A 235 21.73 7.76 22.83
CA ASP A 235 22.99 7.13 23.19
C ASP A 235 22.82 5.64 23.52
N ARG A 236 21.76 5.27 24.24
CA ARG A 236 21.54 3.89 24.69
C ARG A 236 20.83 3.04 23.64
N CYS A 237 19.83 3.59 22.95
CA CYS A 237 18.92 2.82 22.10
C CYS A 237 19.24 2.89 20.60
N TYR A 238 20.17 3.74 20.16
CA TYR A 238 20.64 3.68 18.77
C TYR A 238 21.38 2.36 18.50
N VAL A 239 21.13 1.78 17.32
CA VAL A 239 21.75 0.53 16.87
C VAL A 239 22.69 0.85 15.71
N THR A 240 24.00 0.70 15.95
CA THR A 240 25.06 0.88 14.94
C THR A 240 25.19 -0.33 14.02
N ASP A 241 25.03 -1.54 14.57
CA ASP A 241 25.15 -2.76 13.79
C ASP A 241 23.93 -2.93 12.87
N ARG A 242 24.18 -2.76 11.58
CA ARG A 242 23.18 -2.84 10.50
C ARG A 242 23.43 -4.03 9.58
N ASN A 243 24.50 -4.81 9.80
CA ASN A 243 24.87 -5.96 9.00
C ASN A 243 24.34 -7.27 9.60
N PHE A 244 23.02 -7.44 9.60
CA PHE A 244 22.40 -8.66 10.10
C PHE A 244 21.86 -9.56 8.98
N THR A 245 21.98 -10.88 9.21
CA THR A 245 21.57 -11.94 8.29
C THR A 245 20.41 -12.70 8.88
N GLN A 246 19.25 -12.69 8.22
CA GLN A 246 18.12 -13.52 8.62
C GLN A 246 18.24 -14.91 8.00
N VAL A 247 18.20 -15.95 8.84
CA VAL A 247 18.04 -17.35 8.43
C VAL A 247 16.69 -17.80 8.97
N LEU A 248 15.72 -17.99 8.09
CA LEU A 248 14.47 -18.65 8.45
C LEU A 248 14.75 -20.14 8.70
N SER A 249 14.25 -20.68 9.81
CA SER A 249 14.34 -22.11 10.12
C SER A 249 13.87 -22.94 8.91
N GLY A 250 14.78 -23.76 8.34
CA GLY A 250 14.53 -24.58 7.15
C GLY A 250 14.91 -23.97 5.79
N MET A 251 15.26 -22.68 5.72
CA MET A 251 15.74 -22.02 4.49
C MET A 251 17.22 -21.64 4.63
N ARG A 252 18.09 -22.20 3.79
CA ARG A 252 19.56 -21.99 3.85
C ARG A 252 20.04 -20.65 3.29
N SER A 253 19.15 -19.79 2.82
CA SER A 253 19.49 -18.62 2.01
C SER A 253 19.37 -17.29 2.76
N ILE A 254 20.27 -16.36 2.44
CA ILE A 254 20.51 -15.09 3.15
C ILE A 254 19.82 -13.94 2.41
N ILE A 255 18.76 -13.34 2.99
CA ILE A 255 18.16 -12.10 2.48
C ILE A 255 18.53 -10.93 3.39
N LYS A 256 19.14 -9.89 2.81
CA LYS A 256 19.58 -8.66 3.51
C LYS A 256 18.91 -7.41 2.91
N ASP A 257 18.49 -6.50 3.79
CA ASP A 257 18.22 -5.12 3.41
C ASP A 257 19.55 -4.42 3.11
N SER A 258 19.86 -4.27 1.84
CA SER A 258 21.16 -3.81 1.35
C SER A 258 20.97 -2.97 0.08
N LEU A 259 22.02 -2.24 -0.28
CA LEU A 259 22.10 -1.57 -1.57
C LEU A 259 21.73 -2.52 -2.71
N THR A 260 20.81 -2.09 -3.58
CA THR A 260 20.41 -2.93 -4.72
C THR A 260 21.40 -2.76 -5.88
N PRO A 261 21.50 -3.75 -6.79
CA PRO A 261 22.37 -3.63 -7.97
C PRO A 261 22.08 -2.37 -8.80
N TYR A 262 20.81 -1.95 -8.83
CA TYR A 262 20.40 -0.72 -9.50
C TYR A 262 21.12 0.50 -8.92
N PHE A 263 21.19 0.66 -7.60
CA PHE A 263 21.90 1.80 -7.00
C PHE A 263 23.42 1.67 -7.04
N GLU A 264 23.96 0.45 -7.00
CA GLU A 264 25.41 0.19 -7.19
C GLU A 264 25.88 0.68 -8.56
N GLU A 265 25.11 0.41 -9.63
CA GLU A 265 25.42 0.88 -10.99
C GLU A 265 25.49 2.42 -11.10
N TYR A 266 24.77 3.14 -10.24
CA TYR A 266 24.79 4.60 -10.16
C TYR A 266 25.84 5.17 -9.20
N GLY A 267 26.73 4.33 -8.65
CA GLY A 267 27.83 4.76 -7.78
C GLY A 267 27.38 5.19 -6.37
N VAL A 268 26.25 4.66 -5.88
CA VAL A 268 25.86 4.79 -4.47
C VAL A 268 26.70 3.83 -3.64
N GLU A 269 27.18 4.31 -2.49
CA GLU A 269 27.96 3.50 -1.56
C GLU A 269 27.10 3.01 -0.39
N GLN A 270 27.21 1.74 -0.03
CA GLN A 270 26.61 1.19 1.18
C GLN A 270 27.32 1.76 2.42
N LEU A 271 26.55 2.33 3.36
CA LEU A 271 27.13 2.82 4.61
C LEU A 271 27.39 1.71 5.62
N GLU A 272 28.63 1.62 6.07
CA GLU A 272 29.01 0.92 7.29
C GLU A 272 29.05 1.92 8.46
N ASP A 273 28.03 1.89 9.33
CA ASP A 273 28.01 2.74 10.52
C ASP A 273 28.87 2.13 11.64
N THR A 274 30.15 2.48 11.66
CA THR A 274 31.11 2.10 12.70
C THR A 274 30.90 2.86 14.02
N GLY A 275 29.84 3.67 14.16
CA GLY A 275 29.55 4.48 15.33
C GLY A 275 30.34 5.79 15.42
N LYS A 276 31.22 6.09 14.45
CA LYS A 276 31.96 7.36 14.33
C LYS A 276 31.57 8.17 13.07
N GLY A 277 30.39 7.89 12.51
CA GLY A 277 29.88 8.61 11.33
C GLY A 277 30.22 8.00 9.97
N GLY A 278 30.95 6.87 9.95
CA GLY A 278 31.22 6.10 8.73
C GLY A 278 31.84 6.93 7.60
N ALA A 279 31.57 6.51 6.35
CA ALA A 279 32.05 7.18 5.15
C ALA A 279 31.54 8.63 5.00
N VAL A 280 30.28 8.90 5.38
CA VAL A 280 29.68 10.25 5.33
C VAL A 280 30.44 11.23 6.24
N GLY A 281 30.68 10.88 7.50
CA GLY A 281 31.44 11.72 8.44
C GLY A 281 32.87 11.95 7.98
N GLY A 282 33.49 10.93 7.37
CA GLY A 282 34.81 11.04 6.73
C GLY A 282 34.81 12.00 5.54
N ARG A 283 33.79 11.94 4.68
CA ARG A 283 33.63 12.82 3.51
C ARG A 283 33.42 14.27 3.92
N ILE A 284 32.53 14.53 4.88
CA ILE A 284 32.31 15.86 5.47
C ILE A 284 33.64 16.41 6.02
N THR A 285 34.35 15.61 6.82
CA THR A 285 35.65 16.00 7.40
C THR A 285 36.68 16.33 6.32
N LYS A 286 36.77 15.51 5.26
CA LYS A 286 37.72 15.71 4.16
C LYS A 286 37.44 16.97 3.36
N ASN A 287 36.18 17.32 3.14
CA ASN A 287 35.80 18.53 2.42
C ASN A 287 36.13 19.79 3.20
N ILE A 288 35.80 19.82 4.49
CA ILE A 288 36.13 20.95 5.36
C ILE A 288 37.66 21.15 5.42
N LYS A 289 38.43 20.07 5.58
CA LYS A 289 39.91 20.15 5.62
C LYS A 289 40.54 20.66 4.33
N ASN A 290 40.01 20.27 3.17
CA ASN A 290 40.58 20.62 1.88
C ASN A 290 39.98 21.91 1.29
N SER A 291 39.14 22.63 2.05
CA SER A 291 38.37 23.79 1.58
C SER A 291 37.63 23.53 0.26
N ARG A 292 37.19 22.28 0.06
CA ARG A 292 36.35 21.88 -1.08
C ARG A 292 34.90 22.18 -0.71
N GLY A 293 34.51 23.43 -0.88
CA GLY A 293 33.10 23.86 -0.75
C GLY A 293 32.27 23.48 -1.98
N GLY A 294 30.95 23.46 -1.85
CA GLY A 294 30.04 23.25 -2.99
C GLY A 294 29.67 21.79 -3.26
N GLU A 295 29.92 20.85 -2.35
CA GLU A 295 29.53 19.44 -2.52
C GLU A 295 28.18 19.17 -1.86
N VAL A 296 27.29 18.50 -2.61
CA VAL A 296 26.03 17.94 -2.10
C VAL A 296 26.21 16.43 -1.92
N LEU A 297 25.95 15.94 -0.72
CA LEU A 297 25.90 14.52 -0.38
C LEU A 297 24.44 14.09 -0.26
N VAL A 298 24.10 12.92 -0.78
CA VAL A 298 22.73 12.38 -0.69
C VAL A 298 22.71 11.14 0.19
N LEU A 299 21.80 11.13 1.16
CA LEU A 299 21.54 9.99 2.03
C LEU A 299 20.26 9.28 1.59
N PHE A 300 20.43 8.09 1.04
CA PHE A 300 19.39 7.15 0.68
C PHE A 300 19.09 6.16 1.82
N GLY A 301 17.95 5.51 1.71
CA GLY A 301 17.53 4.41 2.58
C GLY A 301 16.02 4.33 2.65
N GLY A 302 15.52 3.13 2.90
CA GLY A 302 14.10 2.84 3.01
C GLY A 302 13.37 3.67 4.08
N LYS A 303 12.05 3.61 4.04
CA LYS A 303 11.20 4.22 5.06
C LYS A 303 11.59 3.67 6.44
N GLY A 304 11.84 4.52 7.42
CA GLY A 304 12.22 4.04 8.75
C GLY A 304 13.64 3.47 8.90
N ALA A 305 14.50 3.53 7.88
CA ALA A 305 15.93 3.17 8.00
C ALA A 305 16.70 4.04 9.02
N GLY A 306 16.10 5.13 9.50
CA GLY A 306 16.65 5.98 10.55
C GLY A 306 17.58 7.08 10.03
N LYS A 307 17.35 7.60 8.82
CA LYS A 307 18.14 8.69 8.19
C LYS A 307 18.26 9.92 9.11
N SER A 308 17.14 10.47 9.56
CA SER A 308 17.10 11.61 10.49
C SER A 308 17.81 11.31 11.81
N THR A 309 17.61 10.11 12.35
CA THR A 309 18.25 9.66 13.59
C THR A 309 19.78 9.55 13.43
N PHE A 310 20.25 9.02 12.29
CA PHE A 310 21.66 8.96 11.93
C PHE A 310 22.27 10.35 11.81
N ILE A 311 21.61 11.27 11.08
CA ILE A 311 22.04 12.66 10.90
C ILE A 311 22.18 13.37 12.25
N ARG A 312 21.13 13.30 13.09
CA ARG A 312 21.09 13.94 14.41
C ARG A 312 22.17 13.37 15.33
N ARG A 313 22.40 12.06 15.28
CA ARG A 313 23.50 11.43 16.03
C ARG A 313 24.87 11.91 15.56
N LEU A 314 25.09 11.94 14.24
CA LEU A 314 26.37 12.32 13.62
C LEU A 314 26.75 13.78 13.88
N LEU A 315 25.77 14.69 13.90
CA LEU A 315 26.05 16.13 13.95
C LEU A 315 25.76 16.77 15.31
N LYS A 316 24.77 16.27 16.07
CA LYS A 316 24.33 16.87 17.34
C LYS A 316 24.76 16.06 18.58
N HIS A 317 24.36 14.79 18.67
CA HIS A 317 24.52 14.02 19.92
C HIS A 317 25.93 13.47 20.14
N THR A 318 26.46 12.74 19.14
CA THR A 318 27.76 12.09 19.24
C THR A 318 28.68 12.47 18.07
N PRO A 319 28.86 13.79 17.78
CA PRO A 319 29.69 14.18 16.66
C PRO A 319 31.15 13.79 16.89
N PRO A 320 31.86 13.29 15.86
CA PRO A 320 33.30 13.11 15.89
C PRO A 320 33.97 14.38 16.43
N ARG A 321 34.92 14.20 17.36
CA ARG A 321 35.58 15.33 18.07
C ARG A 321 36.05 16.42 17.12
N TRP A 322 36.65 16.03 16.00
CA TRP A 322 37.13 16.98 15.00
C TRP A 322 36.01 17.83 14.39
N LEU A 323 34.86 17.22 14.03
CA LEU A 323 33.71 17.96 13.50
C LEU A 323 33.12 18.89 14.56
N ARG A 324 33.05 18.45 15.83
CA ARG A 324 32.57 19.29 16.94
C ARG A 324 33.40 20.54 17.14
N GLU A 325 34.72 20.44 17.01
CA GLU A 325 35.66 21.54 17.23
C GLU A 325 35.79 22.46 16.00
N ASN A 326 35.63 21.93 14.78
CA ASN A 326 35.98 22.62 13.53
C ASN A 326 34.78 22.86 12.57
N ALA A 327 33.55 22.56 12.99
CA ALA A 327 32.37 22.76 12.14
C ALA A 327 31.19 23.37 12.91
N ILE A 328 30.32 24.06 12.18
CA ILE A 328 28.99 24.47 12.60
C ILE A 328 27.99 23.77 11.68
N SER A 329 27.01 23.09 12.28
CA SER A 329 26.00 22.34 11.55
C SER A 329 24.62 22.98 11.68
N ALA A 330 23.95 23.23 10.56
CA ALA A 330 22.55 23.64 10.53
C ALA A 330 21.70 22.49 9.97
N VAL A 331 20.76 21.97 10.77
CA VAL A 331 19.82 20.92 10.34
C VAL A 331 18.46 21.57 10.08
N VAL A 332 18.07 21.59 8.82
CA VAL A 332 16.78 22.06 8.32
C VAL A 332 15.86 20.85 8.16
N ASP A 333 14.98 20.66 9.14
CA ASP A 333 13.91 19.67 9.05
C ASP A 333 12.80 20.21 8.13
N MET A 334 12.27 19.42 7.20
CA MET A 334 11.20 19.84 6.28
C MET A 334 9.85 19.17 6.55
N LEU A 335 9.73 18.37 7.61
CA LEU A 335 8.56 17.51 7.85
C LEU A 335 7.21 18.25 7.93
N ASP A 336 7.19 19.46 8.49
CA ASP A 336 5.98 20.27 8.75
C ASP A 336 5.74 21.37 7.70
N VAL A 337 6.54 21.40 6.63
CA VAL A 337 6.49 22.46 5.62
C VAL A 337 5.60 22.02 4.45
N PRO A 338 4.56 22.79 4.07
CA PRO A 338 3.68 22.43 2.94
C PRO A 338 4.39 22.35 1.58
N GLU A 339 3.86 21.52 0.68
CA GLU A 339 4.38 21.27 -0.68
C GLU A 339 4.18 22.43 -1.68
N GLU A 340 4.57 23.63 -1.29
CA GLU A 340 4.55 24.82 -2.16
C GLU A 340 5.98 25.32 -2.37
N LYS A 341 6.46 25.40 -3.63
CA LYS A 341 7.86 25.72 -3.94
C LYS A 341 8.37 27.00 -3.28
N SER A 342 7.59 28.09 -3.35
CA SER A 342 7.90 29.38 -2.72
C SER A 342 8.12 29.24 -1.21
N ARG A 343 7.22 28.50 -0.56
CA ARG A 343 7.20 28.29 0.89
C ARG A 343 8.35 27.39 1.32
N VAL A 344 8.57 26.28 0.61
CA VAL A 344 9.71 25.37 0.78
C VAL A 344 11.03 26.14 0.72
N HIS A 345 11.24 26.94 -0.33
CA HIS A 345 12.45 27.74 -0.47
C HIS A 345 12.64 28.72 0.70
N SER A 346 11.61 29.52 0.99
CA SER A 346 11.68 30.53 2.04
C SER A 346 11.96 29.92 3.43
N GLU A 347 11.36 28.77 3.72
CA GLU A 347 11.48 28.11 5.01
C GLU A 347 12.83 27.39 5.15
N ILE A 348 13.39 26.82 4.07
CA ILE A 348 14.76 26.29 4.06
C ILE A 348 15.75 27.38 4.47
N TRP A 349 15.73 28.54 3.80
CA TRP A 349 16.66 29.62 4.09
C TRP A 349 16.48 30.20 5.49
N LYS A 350 15.23 30.39 5.93
CA LYS A 350 14.92 30.86 7.28
C LYS A 350 15.42 29.90 8.37
N ARG A 351 15.18 28.60 8.23
CA ARG A 351 15.65 27.58 9.19
C ARG A 351 17.17 27.44 9.14
N LEU A 352 17.78 27.58 7.95
CA LEU A 352 19.23 27.62 7.78
C LEU A 352 19.86 28.78 8.53
N VAL A 353 19.35 30.01 8.36
CA VAL A 353 19.81 31.20 9.10
C VAL A 353 19.69 30.97 10.60
N SER A 354 18.56 30.44 11.07
CA SER A 354 18.37 30.13 12.48
C SER A 354 19.36 29.07 13.01
N GLY A 355 19.75 28.11 12.17
CA GLY A 355 20.71 27.06 12.53
C GLY A 355 22.16 27.55 12.53
N LEU A 356 22.51 28.48 11.63
CA LEU A 356 23.85 29.08 11.56
C LEU A 356 24.07 30.16 12.62
N ASP A 357 23.02 30.90 13.00
CA ASP A 357 23.10 31.98 13.99
C ASP A 357 23.09 31.47 15.45
N ALA A 358 23.94 30.49 15.75
CA ALA A 358 24.02 29.85 17.07
C ALA A 358 24.29 30.86 18.21
N ASP A 359 25.09 31.89 17.93
CA ASP A 359 25.46 32.95 18.89
C ASP A 359 24.43 34.10 18.93
N LYS A 360 23.32 34.01 18.18
CA LYS A 360 22.28 35.05 18.05
C LYS A 360 22.84 36.40 17.60
N THR A 361 23.81 36.38 16.69
CA THR A 361 24.46 37.56 16.12
C THR A 361 23.46 38.49 15.44
N LEU A 362 22.41 37.95 14.80
CA LEU A 362 21.36 38.76 14.17
C LEU A 362 20.51 39.56 15.18
N LEU A 363 20.58 39.22 16.47
CA LEU A 363 19.96 39.97 17.58
C LEU A 363 20.93 40.97 18.24
N ALA A 364 22.18 41.04 17.79
CA ALA A 364 23.16 41.97 18.32
C ALA A 364 22.84 43.44 17.98
N SER A 365 23.58 44.36 18.60
CA SER A 365 23.45 45.79 18.32
C SER A 365 23.69 46.10 16.84
N ARG A 366 23.06 47.18 16.35
CA ARG A 366 23.22 47.66 14.96
C ARG A 366 24.70 47.82 14.59
N GLU A 367 25.51 48.37 15.48
CA GLU A 367 26.96 48.56 15.27
C GLU A 367 27.69 47.23 15.05
N THR A 368 27.36 46.21 15.85
CA THR A 368 27.92 44.86 15.70
C THR A 368 27.49 44.25 14.36
N LEU A 369 26.22 44.38 13.98
CA LEU A 369 25.72 43.90 12.69
C LEU A 369 26.46 44.55 11.52
N LEU A 370 26.59 45.87 11.52
CA LEU A 370 27.27 46.62 10.45
C LEU A 370 28.76 46.27 10.36
N ARG A 371 29.42 46.01 11.49
CA ARG A 371 30.83 45.64 11.51
C ARG A 371 31.06 44.20 11.07
N GLU A 372 30.25 43.27 11.58
CA GLU A 372 30.56 41.84 11.51
C GLU A 372 29.82 41.09 10.41
N LEU A 373 28.59 41.50 10.09
CA LEU A 373 27.75 40.84 9.08
C LEU A 373 27.52 41.73 7.86
N PHE A 374 27.17 43.00 8.01
CA PHE A 374 26.67 43.83 6.90
C PHE A 374 27.66 44.86 6.38
N SER A 375 28.95 44.67 6.61
CA SER A 375 30.00 45.64 6.28
C SER A 375 30.01 46.05 4.80
N ASP A 376 29.80 45.09 3.91
CA ASP A 376 29.77 45.27 2.45
C ASP A 376 28.58 46.14 1.99
N ARG A 377 27.37 45.80 2.45
CA ARG A 377 26.16 46.60 2.14
C ARG A 377 26.20 47.95 2.83
N PHE A 378 26.76 48.04 4.04
CA PHE A 378 26.93 49.30 4.76
C PHE A 378 27.91 50.26 4.08
N GLU A 379 29.04 49.76 3.58
CA GLU A 379 29.99 50.57 2.82
C GLU A 379 29.37 51.12 1.54
N THR A 380 28.57 50.30 0.85
CA THR A 380 27.85 50.70 -0.36
C THR A 380 26.80 51.76 -0.02
N ALA A 381 25.96 51.52 0.98
CA ALA A 381 24.94 52.46 1.42
C ALA A 381 25.53 53.79 1.91
N SER A 382 26.69 53.76 2.56
CA SER A 382 27.42 54.96 2.98
C SER A 382 27.84 55.85 1.81
N ARG A 383 28.05 55.28 0.63
CA ARG A 383 28.41 56.00 -0.61
C ARG A 383 27.18 56.40 -1.44
N GLN A 384 26.03 55.82 -1.17
CA GLN A 384 24.81 55.96 -1.96
C GLN A 384 23.65 56.48 -1.09
N GLU A 385 22.81 55.61 -0.54
CA GLU A 385 21.55 55.99 0.13
C GLU A 385 21.73 56.86 1.39
N LEU A 386 22.91 56.82 2.01
CA LEU A 386 23.25 57.61 3.19
C LEU A 386 24.15 58.82 2.87
N ALA A 387 24.55 58.98 1.59
CA ALA A 387 25.42 60.08 1.18
C ALA A 387 24.72 61.44 1.37
N GLY A 388 25.45 62.41 1.93
CA GLY A 388 24.94 63.76 2.19
C GLY A 388 24.11 63.89 3.48
N LEU A 389 23.80 62.79 4.18
CA LEU A 389 23.16 62.81 5.49
C LEU A 389 24.21 62.90 6.61
N SER A 390 23.95 63.72 7.64
CA SER A 390 24.82 63.77 8.83
C SER A 390 24.66 62.50 9.66
N ARG A 391 25.77 61.87 10.07
CA ARG A 391 25.77 60.65 10.91
C ARG A 391 25.07 60.83 12.27
N SER A 392 24.98 62.06 12.78
CA SER A 392 24.28 62.40 14.02
C SER A 392 22.80 62.75 13.81
N SER A 393 22.31 62.80 12.57
CA SER A 393 20.92 63.17 12.28
C SER A 393 19.95 62.01 12.48
N ASP A 394 18.73 62.32 12.93
CA ASP A 394 17.65 61.33 13.05
C ASP A 394 17.29 60.71 11.70
N LEU A 395 17.38 61.50 10.61
CA LEU A 395 17.11 61.03 9.25
C LEU A 395 18.12 59.98 8.77
N TYR A 396 19.41 60.15 9.10
CA TYR A 396 20.43 59.12 8.84
C TYR A 396 20.13 57.85 9.62
N ASN A 397 19.76 57.98 10.90
CA ASN A 397 19.47 56.84 11.76
C ASN A 397 18.24 56.05 11.30
N ASP A 398 17.15 56.73 10.94
CA ASP A 398 15.93 56.12 10.42
C ASP A 398 16.20 55.38 9.10
N ARG A 399 16.89 56.04 8.15
CA ARG A 399 17.24 55.42 6.86
C ARG A 399 18.14 54.20 7.04
N LEU A 400 19.15 54.28 7.91
CA LEU A 400 20.05 53.17 8.21
C LEU A 400 19.31 52.02 8.91
N ASN A 401 18.36 52.31 9.81
CA ASN A 401 17.53 51.28 10.44
C ASN A 401 16.66 50.55 9.41
N GLY A 402 16.05 51.27 8.46
CA GLY A 402 15.29 50.69 7.35
C GLY A 402 16.16 49.78 6.47
N LEU A 403 17.39 50.21 6.15
CA LEU A 403 18.34 49.40 5.39
C LEU A 403 18.73 48.13 6.15
N VAL A 404 19.12 48.24 7.43
CA VAL A 404 19.46 47.08 8.26
C VAL A 404 18.28 46.12 8.39
N ALA A 405 17.05 46.62 8.56
CA ALA A 405 15.86 45.78 8.59
C ALA A 405 15.66 45.02 7.27
N SER A 406 15.87 45.68 6.13
CA SER A 406 15.77 45.04 4.81
C SER A 406 16.86 43.97 4.60
N TRP A 407 18.09 44.22 5.04
CA TRP A 407 19.18 43.24 4.93
C TRP A 407 18.97 42.04 5.86
N LYS A 408 18.36 42.24 7.03
CA LYS A 408 17.96 41.15 7.93
C LYS A 408 16.81 40.30 7.36
N ALA A 409 15.95 40.87 6.53
CA ALA A 409 14.85 40.16 5.89
C ALA A 409 15.34 39.28 4.73
N ASP A 410 16.49 39.60 4.15
CA ASP A 410 17.17 38.84 3.11
C ASP A 410 17.92 37.64 3.72
N MET A 411 17.21 36.50 3.81
CA MET A 411 17.70 35.29 4.47
C MET A 411 18.89 34.66 3.76
N GLU A 412 18.92 34.70 2.42
CA GLU A 412 20.04 34.21 1.62
C GLU A 412 21.31 34.98 1.94
N TYR A 413 21.23 36.32 1.90
CA TYR A 413 22.35 37.17 2.27
C TYR A 413 22.79 36.94 3.72
N CYS A 414 21.86 36.86 4.66
CA CYS A 414 22.19 36.57 6.06
C CYS A 414 22.92 35.23 6.20
N ALA A 415 22.47 34.18 5.52
CA ALA A 415 23.10 32.86 5.56
C ALA A 415 24.54 32.90 5.02
N VAL A 416 24.78 33.59 3.88
CA VAL A 416 26.12 33.79 3.32
C VAL A 416 27.04 34.50 4.32
N ARG A 417 26.56 35.59 4.93
CA ARG A 417 27.38 36.37 5.88
C ARG A 417 27.66 35.62 7.19
N LEU A 418 26.71 34.80 7.66
CA LEU A 418 26.93 33.91 8.80
C LEU A 418 27.94 32.80 8.45
N ALA A 419 27.86 32.21 7.25
CA ALA A 419 28.82 31.22 6.80
C ALA A 419 30.25 31.80 6.67
N ASP A 420 30.38 32.99 6.08
CA ASP A 420 31.66 33.72 6.00
C ASP A 420 32.27 33.97 7.37
N ARG A 421 31.44 34.37 8.35
CA ARG A 421 31.86 34.55 9.74
C ARG A 421 32.38 33.23 10.33
N CYS A 422 31.69 32.11 10.12
CA CYS A 422 32.12 30.79 10.57
C CYS A 422 33.49 30.44 9.97
N SER A 423 33.65 30.65 8.66
CA SER A 423 34.91 30.40 7.96
C SER A 423 36.06 31.26 8.49
N LYS A 424 35.82 32.56 8.77
CA LYS A 424 36.83 33.45 9.38
C LYS A 424 37.22 33.01 10.79
N ALA A 425 36.32 32.35 11.52
CA ALA A 425 36.59 31.74 12.82
C ALA A 425 37.26 30.35 12.70
N GLY A 426 37.64 29.91 11.49
CA GLY A 426 38.26 28.61 11.25
C GLY A 426 37.28 27.43 11.31
N LYS A 427 35.97 27.68 11.25
CA LYS A 427 34.93 26.64 11.29
C LYS A 427 34.31 26.43 9.90
N GLY A 428 34.23 25.18 9.47
CA GLY A 428 33.47 24.79 8.27
C GLY A 428 31.96 24.80 8.52
N VAL A 429 31.19 25.02 7.46
CA VAL A 429 29.72 24.94 7.52
C VAL A 429 29.24 23.60 6.98
N VAL A 430 28.33 22.95 7.70
CA VAL A 430 27.62 21.75 7.26
C VAL A 430 26.13 22.04 7.29
N VAL A 431 25.46 21.92 6.15
CA VAL A 431 24.02 22.09 6.05
C VAL A 431 23.38 20.73 5.85
N VAL A 432 22.26 20.48 6.51
CA VAL A 432 21.44 19.30 6.25
C VAL A 432 20.03 19.72 5.92
N ILE A 433 19.48 19.24 4.81
CA ILE A 433 18.07 19.35 4.46
C ILE A 433 17.45 17.96 4.64
N ASP A 434 16.73 17.77 5.75
CA ASP A 434 16.20 16.47 6.17
C ASP A 434 14.69 16.37 5.88
N ASN A 435 14.16 15.14 5.86
CA ASN A 435 12.76 14.80 5.58
C ASN A 435 12.21 15.31 4.23
N THR A 436 13.08 15.69 3.28
CA THR A 436 12.64 15.97 1.89
C THR A 436 12.07 14.73 1.19
N ASP A 437 12.34 13.58 1.78
CA ASP A 437 11.84 12.26 1.42
C ASP A 437 10.32 12.12 1.64
N GLN A 438 9.63 13.01 2.34
CA GLN A 438 8.17 12.95 2.48
C GLN A 438 7.42 13.64 1.33
N TYR A 439 8.11 14.41 0.49
CA TYR A 439 7.48 15.18 -0.57
C TYR A 439 7.23 14.40 -1.85
N SER A 440 6.35 14.94 -2.70
CA SER A 440 6.25 14.54 -4.10
C SER A 440 7.58 14.73 -4.84
N GLY A 441 7.81 13.92 -5.89
CA GLY A 441 9.03 13.96 -6.69
C GLY A 441 9.44 15.36 -7.16
N PRO A 442 8.53 16.17 -7.75
CA PRO A 442 8.88 17.51 -8.24
C PRO A 442 9.33 18.49 -7.15
N ILE A 443 8.80 18.37 -5.93
CA ILE A 443 9.20 19.20 -4.80
C ILE A 443 10.52 18.70 -4.21
N GLN A 444 10.74 17.39 -4.19
CA GLN A 444 12.02 16.81 -3.78
C GLN A 444 13.17 17.21 -4.73
N ASP A 445 12.95 17.19 -6.05
CA ASP A 445 13.91 17.67 -7.05
C ASP A 445 14.24 19.16 -6.84
N TYR A 446 13.23 19.94 -6.46
CA TYR A 446 13.41 21.34 -6.12
C TYR A 446 14.26 21.51 -4.85
N CYS A 447 13.99 20.75 -3.78
CA CYS A 447 14.83 20.73 -2.57
C CYS A 447 16.29 20.36 -2.89
N PHE A 448 16.50 19.40 -3.80
CA PHE A 448 17.85 19.02 -4.25
C PHE A 448 18.55 20.18 -4.98
N THR A 449 17.84 20.89 -5.86
CA THR A 449 18.39 22.07 -6.55
C THR A 449 18.74 23.18 -5.56
N THR A 450 17.87 23.43 -4.57
CA THR A 450 18.14 24.37 -3.47
C THR A 450 19.35 23.93 -2.63
N ALA A 451 19.54 22.62 -2.42
CA ALA A 451 20.73 22.11 -1.74
C ALA A 451 22.03 22.43 -2.50
N GLN A 452 22.01 22.33 -3.83
CA GLN A 452 23.14 22.71 -4.68
C GLN A 452 23.42 24.22 -4.62
N GLU A 453 22.36 25.02 -4.64
CA GLU A 453 22.45 26.47 -4.48
C GLU A 453 23.11 26.83 -3.14
N ILE A 454 22.63 26.25 -2.04
CA ILE A 454 23.20 26.47 -0.70
C ILE A 454 24.68 26.05 -0.66
N ALA A 455 25.00 24.84 -1.15
CA ALA A 455 26.37 24.34 -1.15
C ALA A 455 27.32 25.31 -1.86
N ARG A 456 26.90 25.84 -3.02
CA ARG A 456 27.68 26.79 -3.83
C ARG A 456 27.77 28.17 -3.15
N SER A 457 26.64 28.73 -2.75
CA SER A 457 26.56 30.09 -2.20
C SER A 457 27.28 30.22 -0.86
N LEU A 458 27.26 29.17 -0.02
CA LEU A 458 27.92 29.15 1.29
C LEU A 458 29.30 28.48 1.25
N SER A 459 29.74 27.96 0.09
CA SER A 459 30.95 27.14 -0.04
C SER A 459 31.03 26.03 1.03
N CYS A 460 29.91 25.35 1.25
CA CYS A 460 29.73 24.38 2.34
C CYS A 460 29.48 22.96 1.83
N VAL A 461 29.43 22.00 2.76
CA VAL A 461 28.93 20.65 2.47
C VAL A 461 27.44 20.62 2.81
N THR A 462 26.61 20.25 1.84
CA THR A 462 25.16 20.09 2.06
C THR A 462 24.79 18.60 2.00
N LEU A 463 24.16 18.07 3.03
CA LEU A 463 23.60 16.73 3.06
C LEU A 463 22.09 16.82 2.83
N ILE A 464 21.53 16.01 1.95
CA ILE A 464 20.07 15.92 1.75
C ILE A 464 19.62 14.47 1.89
N SER A 465 18.52 14.24 2.60
CA SER A 465 17.92 12.91 2.69
C SER A 465 16.87 12.72 1.59
N MET A 466 16.99 11.62 0.83
CA MET A 466 16.10 11.30 -0.29
C MET A 466 15.50 9.90 -0.14
N ARG A 467 14.39 9.68 -0.84
CA ARG A 467 13.79 8.35 -1.00
C ARG A 467 14.44 7.61 -2.16
N GLU A 468 14.57 6.30 -2.00
CA GLU A 468 15.17 5.45 -3.03
C GLU A 468 14.23 5.32 -4.23
N GLU A 469 12.95 5.07 -4.00
CA GLU A 469 11.94 4.91 -5.05
C GLU A 469 11.74 6.15 -5.94
N ARG A 470 12.17 7.32 -5.48
CA ARG A 470 12.08 8.58 -6.22
C ARG A 470 13.32 8.88 -7.06
N PHE A 471 14.45 8.25 -6.75
CA PHE A 471 15.72 8.48 -7.44
C PHE A 471 15.64 8.19 -8.95
N HIS A 472 14.95 7.11 -9.33
CA HIS A 472 14.76 6.73 -10.74
C HIS A 472 14.08 7.86 -11.54
N ASN A 473 13.01 8.44 -11.00
CA ASN A 473 12.28 9.51 -11.68
C ASN A 473 13.15 10.77 -11.81
N SER A 474 13.82 11.19 -10.72
CA SER A 474 14.71 12.35 -10.72
C SER A 474 15.89 12.22 -11.69
N LYS A 475 16.38 10.98 -11.92
CA LYS A 475 17.41 10.68 -12.92
C LYS A 475 16.89 10.79 -14.35
N ILE A 476 15.71 10.23 -14.65
CA ILE A 476 15.10 10.37 -15.99
C ILE A 476 14.90 11.84 -16.37
N HIS A 477 14.59 12.70 -15.40
CA HIS A 477 14.40 14.13 -15.62
C HIS A 477 15.72 14.95 -15.64
N GLY A 478 16.89 14.29 -15.51
CA GLY A 478 18.21 14.92 -15.65
C GLY A 478 18.68 15.79 -14.47
N VAL A 479 17.87 15.94 -13.41
CA VAL A 479 18.21 16.76 -12.24
C VAL A 479 19.41 16.20 -11.46
N LEU A 480 19.60 14.88 -11.53
CA LEU A 480 20.65 14.16 -10.81
C LEU A 480 21.84 13.73 -11.69
N ASP A 481 22.00 14.21 -12.92
CA ASP A 481 23.08 13.76 -13.82
C ASP A 481 24.50 14.02 -13.28
N ALA A 482 24.67 15.03 -12.41
CA ALA A 482 25.95 15.40 -11.78
C ALA A 482 26.41 14.47 -10.62
N PHE A 483 25.68 13.39 -10.34
CA PHE A 483 25.74 12.62 -9.08
C PHE A 483 26.88 11.61 -8.92
N GLN A 484 27.90 11.56 -9.78
CA GLN A 484 28.89 10.48 -9.71
C GLN A 484 29.64 10.48 -8.35
N ASN A 485 29.39 9.46 -7.52
CA ASN A 485 30.03 9.14 -6.23
C ASN A 485 29.71 10.07 -5.03
N SER A 486 28.48 10.62 -4.96
CA SER A 486 28.02 11.44 -3.81
C SER A 486 26.84 10.84 -3.05
N GLY A 487 26.46 9.60 -3.34
CA GLY A 487 25.33 8.90 -2.74
C GLY A 487 25.72 7.87 -1.71
N PHE A 488 24.98 7.82 -0.61
CA PHE A 488 25.19 6.88 0.47
C PHE A 488 23.88 6.19 0.86
N HIS A 489 23.84 4.87 0.91
CA HIS A 489 22.67 4.10 1.36
C HIS A 489 22.79 3.71 2.83
N LEU A 490 21.73 3.98 3.60
CA LEU A 490 21.60 3.59 4.99
C LEU A 490 20.62 2.41 5.13
N SER A 491 21.14 1.22 5.45
CA SER A 491 20.31 0.03 5.72
C SER A 491 19.56 0.12 7.04
N SER A 492 18.43 -0.58 7.15
CA SER A 492 17.65 -0.65 8.39
C SER A 492 18.41 -1.39 9.52
N PRO A 493 18.31 -0.94 10.78
CA PRO A 493 18.89 -1.66 11.92
C PRO A 493 18.15 -2.97 12.20
N LYS A 494 18.78 -3.90 12.91
CA LYS A 494 18.13 -5.15 13.34
C LYS A 494 16.93 -4.88 14.27
N PRO A 495 15.69 -5.28 13.90
CA PRO A 495 14.48 -4.97 14.68
C PRO A 495 14.56 -5.44 16.13
N SER A 496 14.95 -6.69 16.36
CA SER A 496 15.02 -7.28 17.70
C SER A 496 15.95 -6.47 18.63
N THR A 497 17.09 -5.99 18.13
CA THR A 497 18.05 -5.20 18.91
C THR A 497 17.48 -3.82 19.26
N VAL A 498 16.74 -3.20 18.33
CA VAL A 498 16.04 -1.93 18.60
C VAL A 498 15.01 -2.10 19.71
N PHE A 499 14.20 -3.17 19.66
CA PHE A 499 13.19 -3.45 20.68
C PHE A 499 13.80 -3.72 22.05
N LEU A 500 14.80 -4.61 22.13
CA LEU A 500 15.42 -4.98 23.40
C LEU A 500 16.04 -3.76 24.09
N LYS A 501 16.85 -2.97 23.38
CA LYS A 501 17.45 -1.75 23.95
C LYS A 501 16.41 -0.75 24.44
N ARG A 502 15.31 -0.58 23.71
CA ARG A 502 14.22 0.35 24.10
C ARG A 502 13.40 -0.18 25.27
N LEU A 503 13.15 -1.49 25.32
CA LEU A 503 12.48 -2.15 26.45
C LEU A 503 13.32 -2.05 27.71
N GLU A 504 14.60 -2.43 27.65
CA GLU A 504 15.55 -2.35 28.77
C GLU A 504 15.62 -0.92 29.32
N TYR A 505 15.83 0.08 28.45
CA TYR A 505 15.85 1.48 28.86
C TYR A 505 14.54 1.93 29.52
N THR A 506 13.39 1.53 28.96
CA THR A 506 12.07 1.87 29.51
C THR A 506 11.85 1.24 30.89
N ILE A 507 12.22 -0.03 31.06
CA ILE A 507 12.08 -0.77 32.32
C ILE A 507 12.96 -0.12 33.40
N GLU A 508 14.19 0.25 33.06
CA GLU A 508 15.09 0.95 34.00
C GLU A 508 14.51 2.29 34.47
N LEU A 509 13.98 3.11 33.57
CA LEU A 509 13.33 4.38 33.95
C LEU A 509 12.07 4.19 34.79
N LEU A 510 11.28 3.15 34.53
CA LEU A 510 10.08 2.86 35.33
C LEU A 510 10.42 2.37 36.73
N ARG A 511 11.52 1.61 36.87
CA ARG A 511 12.01 1.12 38.17
C ARG A 511 12.72 2.21 38.99
N ASP A 512 13.23 3.26 38.37
CA ASP A 512 13.86 4.40 39.04
C ASP A 512 12.82 5.41 39.56
N ASP A 513 12.58 5.42 40.88
CA ASP A 513 11.64 6.34 41.52
C ASP A 513 11.96 7.83 41.29
N ALA A 514 13.23 8.20 41.17
CA ALA A 514 13.65 9.58 40.99
C ALA A 514 13.40 10.07 39.55
N ARG A 515 13.43 9.14 38.59
CA ARG A 515 13.36 9.44 37.15
C ARG A 515 12.04 9.06 36.49
N ARG A 516 11.21 8.24 37.13
CA ARG A 516 9.90 7.79 36.61
C ARG A 516 9.02 8.95 36.12
N GLY A 517 9.06 10.07 36.84
CA GLY A 517 8.31 11.30 36.50
C GLY A 517 8.67 11.90 35.13
N GLU A 518 9.80 11.51 34.53
CA GLU A 518 10.21 11.92 33.18
C GLU A 518 9.31 11.33 32.08
N ILE A 519 8.66 10.19 32.34
CA ILE A 519 7.99 9.38 31.32
C ILE A 519 6.53 9.05 31.64
N THR A 520 6.13 9.11 32.92
CA THR A 520 4.76 8.84 33.34
C THR A 520 4.41 9.54 34.66
N TYR A 521 3.12 9.81 34.85
CA TYR A 521 2.55 10.32 36.10
C TYR A 521 1.98 9.20 37.00
N MET A 522 2.27 7.94 36.67
CA MET A 522 1.87 6.79 37.48
C MET A 522 2.49 6.87 38.88
N THR A 523 1.63 6.78 39.90
CA THR A 523 2.03 6.77 41.31
C THR A 523 1.73 5.46 42.03
N ASP A 524 0.83 4.64 41.51
CA ASP A 524 0.47 3.34 42.10
C ASP A 524 1.60 2.31 41.91
N PRO A 525 2.27 1.88 43.00
CA PRO A 525 3.39 0.94 42.92
C PRO A 525 3.01 -0.40 42.29
N ALA A 526 1.78 -0.89 42.50
CA ALA A 526 1.34 -2.18 41.95
C ALA A 526 1.18 -2.10 40.43
N LEU A 527 0.59 -1.02 39.93
CA LEU A 527 0.46 -0.77 38.49
C LEU A 527 1.83 -0.61 37.80
N ILE A 528 2.78 0.04 38.47
CA ILE A 528 4.15 0.20 37.96
C ILE A 528 4.84 -1.17 37.88
N ASP A 529 4.76 -1.99 38.93
CA ASP A 529 5.32 -3.34 38.92
C ASP A 529 4.72 -4.20 37.80
N ASP A 530 3.40 -4.16 37.63
CA ASP A 530 2.70 -4.85 36.53
C ASP A 530 3.20 -4.40 35.16
N CYS A 531 3.40 -3.09 34.95
CA CYS A 531 3.95 -2.56 33.70
C CYS A 531 5.37 -3.08 33.45
N CYS A 532 6.25 -3.02 34.46
CA CYS A 532 7.62 -3.52 34.36
C CYS A 532 7.66 -5.01 34.04
N ARG A 533 6.92 -5.83 34.80
CA ARG A 533 6.86 -7.28 34.61
C ARG A 533 6.32 -7.65 33.23
N TYR A 534 5.30 -6.94 32.74
CA TYR A 534 4.78 -7.15 31.40
C TYR A 534 5.83 -6.81 30.31
N LEU A 535 6.53 -5.68 30.42
CA LEU A 535 7.59 -5.31 29.49
C LEU A 535 8.77 -6.31 29.53
N GLU A 536 9.11 -6.85 30.69
CA GLU A 536 10.14 -7.90 30.86
C GLU A 536 9.73 -9.21 30.19
N ILE A 537 8.46 -9.61 30.31
CA ILE A 537 7.91 -10.77 29.60
C ILE A 537 8.05 -10.58 28.08
N VAL A 538 7.69 -9.40 27.58
CA VAL A 538 7.80 -9.06 26.16
C VAL A 538 9.28 -9.05 25.72
N ALA A 539 10.19 -8.47 26.51
CA ALA A 539 11.62 -8.46 26.24
C ALA A 539 12.20 -9.88 26.16
N SER A 540 11.84 -10.76 27.10
CA SER A 540 12.21 -12.18 27.07
C SER A 540 11.69 -12.88 25.80
N GLY A 541 10.44 -12.57 25.41
CA GLY A 541 9.83 -13.06 24.18
C GLY A 541 10.55 -12.59 22.91
N ILE A 542 11.14 -11.40 22.89
CA ILE A 542 11.93 -10.90 21.75
C ILE A 542 13.36 -11.46 21.78
N GLY A 543 13.94 -11.63 22.97
CA GLY A 543 15.28 -12.19 23.15
C GLY A 543 15.39 -13.66 22.72
N ASN A 544 14.29 -14.42 22.79
CA ASN A 544 14.25 -15.80 22.32
C ASN A 544 14.15 -15.87 20.78
N SER A 545 15.14 -16.49 20.13
CA SER A 545 15.17 -16.68 18.67
C SER A 545 14.05 -17.57 18.12
N GLU A 546 13.52 -18.49 18.92
CA GLU A 546 12.44 -19.40 18.52
C GLU A 546 11.04 -18.81 18.75
N SER A 547 10.97 -17.64 19.39
CA SER A 547 9.70 -17.00 19.71
C SER A 547 8.97 -16.57 18.44
N PRO A 548 7.66 -16.88 18.31
CA PRO A 548 6.82 -16.34 17.25
C PRO A 548 6.79 -14.81 17.23
N LEU A 549 6.90 -14.16 18.40
CA LEU A 549 6.92 -12.70 18.49
C LEU A 549 8.17 -12.13 17.81
N ASN A 550 9.35 -12.69 18.14
CA ASN A 550 10.60 -12.27 17.54
C ASN A 550 10.63 -12.57 16.03
N SER A 551 10.22 -13.79 15.65
CA SER A 551 10.16 -14.22 14.25
C SER A 551 9.28 -13.29 13.41
N PHE A 552 8.09 -12.96 13.91
CA PHE A 552 7.14 -12.08 13.23
C PHE A 552 7.66 -10.64 13.11
N LEU A 553 8.09 -10.01 14.22
CA LEU A 553 8.58 -8.63 14.21
C LEU A 553 9.85 -8.48 13.37
N THR A 554 10.73 -9.49 13.41
CA THR A 554 11.96 -9.49 12.62
C THR A 554 11.67 -9.63 11.12
N ALA A 555 10.67 -10.45 10.74
CA ALA A 555 10.25 -10.58 9.35
C ALA A 555 9.61 -9.28 8.81
N CYS A 556 8.72 -8.65 9.58
CA CYS A 556 8.02 -7.42 9.19
C CYS A 556 8.96 -6.20 9.07
N GLY A 557 10.10 -6.21 9.77
CA GLY A 557 11.06 -5.10 9.77
C GLY A 557 12.01 -5.03 8.58
N HIS A 558 11.76 -5.81 7.53
CA HIS A 558 12.55 -5.75 6.30
C HIS A 558 12.35 -4.40 5.60
N GLY A 559 13.32 -3.49 5.75
CA GLY A 559 13.30 -2.17 5.10
C GLY A 559 12.40 -1.11 5.76
N ASP A 560 11.54 -1.46 6.73
CA ASP A 560 10.69 -0.51 7.48
C ASP A 560 10.57 -0.81 8.99
N ILE A 561 11.46 -0.20 9.78
CA ILE A 561 11.41 -0.26 11.25
C ILE A 561 10.26 0.55 11.83
N ARG A 562 9.75 1.59 11.14
CA ARG A 562 8.62 2.39 11.65
C ARG A 562 7.36 1.52 11.67
N LEU A 563 7.07 0.82 10.58
CA LEU A 563 5.97 -0.14 10.52
C LEU A 563 6.06 -1.14 11.68
N THR A 564 7.24 -1.73 11.88
CA THR A 564 7.42 -2.74 12.94
C THR A 564 7.22 -2.17 14.34
N LEU A 565 7.68 -0.94 14.60
CA LEU A 565 7.44 -0.24 15.87
C LEU A 565 5.95 0.04 16.09
N ASP A 566 5.21 0.38 15.04
CA ASP A 566 3.76 0.60 15.11
C ASP A 566 2.99 -0.71 15.36
N LEU A 567 3.33 -1.80 14.67
CA LEU A 567 2.79 -3.14 14.95
C LEU A 567 3.06 -3.58 16.40
N PHE A 568 4.26 -3.28 16.90
CA PHE A 568 4.64 -3.57 18.29
C PHE A 568 3.83 -2.74 19.30
N ARG A 569 3.61 -1.45 19.05
CA ARG A 569 2.74 -0.60 19.88
C ARG A 569 1.31 -1.13 19.90
N SER A 570 0.78 -1.53 18.75
CA SER A 570 -0.54 -2.17 18.61
C SER A 570 -0.62 -3.45 19.45
N PHE A 571 0.39 -4.32 19.35
CA PHE A 571 0.49 -5.53 20.16
C PHE A 571 0.52 -5.24 21.68
N LEU A 572 1.34 -4.27 22.12
CA LEU A 572 1.48 -3.91 23.53
C LEU A 572 0.15 -3.44 24.15
N LEU A 573 -0.66 -2.72 23.38
CA LEU A 573 -1.88 -2.06 23.85
C LEU A 573 -3.16 -2.84 23.55
N SER A 574 -3.10 -3.85 22.68
CA SER A 574 -4.27 -4.61 22.24
C SER A 574 -5.00 -5.29 23.39
N GLY A 575 -6.33 -5.31 23.32
CA GLY A 575 -7.19 -6.08 24.23
C GLY A 575 -7.12 -7.59 24.04
N TYR A 576 -6.56 -8.05 22.91
CA TYR A 576 -6.35 -9.48 22.66
C TYR A 576 -5.12 -10.03 23.37
N THR A 577 -4.24 -9.16 23.86
CA THR A 577 -3.09 -9.54 24.68
C THR A 577 -3.56 -9.77 26.12
N ASN A 578 -3.58 -11.03 26.57
CA ASN A 578 -4.07 -11.39 27.90
C ASN A 578 -3.03 -11.07 28.99
N VAL A 579 -2.84 -9.78 29.26
CA VAL A 579 -1.82 -9.27 30.18
C VAL A 579 -1.98 -9.84 31.60
N GLN A 580 -3.21 -10.06 32.08
CA GLN A 580 -3.42 -10.61 33.42
C GLN A 580 -2.85 -12.04 33.53
N GLU A 581 -3.17 -12.90 32.55
CA GLU A 581 -2.66 -14.28 32.52
C GLU A 581 -1.13 -14.31 32.41
N MET A 582 -0.54 -13.39 31.64
CA MET A 582 0.91 -13.25 31.54
C MET A 582 1.55 -12.88 32.88
N LEU A 583 0.96 -11.95 33.61
CA LEU A 583 1.44 -11.51 34.93
C LEU A 583 1.28 -12.59 36.00
N ASP A 584 0.18 -13.34 35.96
CA ASP A 584 -0.07 -14.42 36.93
C ASP A 584 0.93 -15.58 36.75
N VAL A 585 1.28 -15.92 35.50
CA VAL A 585 2.24 -17.00 35.18
C VAL A 585 3.69 -16.54 35.32
N GLY A 586 3.99 -15.27 34.99
CA GLY A 586 5.33 -14.68 35.04
C GLY A 586 6.27 -15.11 33.91
N ARG A 587 6.45 -16.42 33.66
CA ARG A 587 7.23 -16.92 32.51
C ARG A 587 6.31 -17.24 31.34
N TRP A 588 6.39 -16.45 30.28
CA TRP A 588 5.49 -16.59 29.13
C TRP A 588 6.19 -17.07 27.86
N ASN A 589 5.60 -18.08 27.21
CA ASN A 589 6.01 -18.55 25.89
C ASN A 589 4.95 -18.17 24.85
N PHE A 590 5.25 -17.13 24.06
CA PHE A 590 4.32 -16.64 23.04
C PHE A 590 3.97 -17.71 22.02
N GLN A 591 2.67 -17.83 21.74
CA GLN A 591 2.15 -18.64 20.64
C GLN A 591 1.81 -17.74 19.45
N ILE A 592 1.88 -18.27 18.23
CA ILE A 592 1.63 -17.48 17.00
C ILE A 592 0.29 -16.74 17.03
N HIS A 593 -0.78 -17.40 17.48
CA HIS A 593 -2.11 -16.80 17.57
C HIS A 593 -2.21 -15.63 18.56
N GLN A 594 -1.35 -15.62 19.58
CA GLN A 594 -1.26 -14.55 20.57
C GLN A 594 -0.47 -13.34 20.05
N VAL A 595 0.26 -13.48 18.94
CA VAL A 595 1.00 -12.40 18.28
C VAL A 595 0.20 -11.83 17.12
N ILE A 596 -0.31 -12.70 16.24
CA ILE A 596 -0.95 -12.30 14.99
C ILE A 596 -2.28 -11.57 15.23
N LYS A 597 -3.13 -12.09 16.12
CA LYS A 597 -4.45 -11.49 16.35
C LYS A 597 -4.37 -10.06 16.91
N PRO A 598 -3.57 -9.77 17.95
CA PRO A 598 -3.37 -8.39 18.42
C PRO A 598 -2.87 -7.41 17.37
N VAL A 599 -2.11 -7.89 16.38
CA VAL A 599 -1.52 -7.04 15.35
C VAL A 599 -2.45 -6.83 14.16
N MET A 600 -3.15 -7.87 13.70
CA MET A 600 -4.06 -7.77 12.55
C MET A 600 -5.38 -7.06 12.88
N VAL A 601 -5.89 -7.21 14.10
CA VAL A 601 -7.17 -6.63 14.55
C VAL A 601 -7.02 -5.97 15.93
N PRO A 602 -6.16 -4.94 16.10
CA PRO A 602 -5.81 -4.41 17.42
C PRO A 602 -6.99 -3.80 18.17
N THR A 603 -7.92 -3.18 17.44
CA THR A 603 -9.02 -2.35 17.97
C THR A 603 -10.40 -2.78 17.50
N ARG A 604 -10.49 -3.90 16.76
CA ARG A 604 -11.73 -4.37 16.12
C ARG A 604 -11.91 -5.86 16.30
N TYR A 605 -13.15 -6.30 16.19
CA TYR A 605 -13.47 -7.71 16.32
C TYR A 605 -13.20 -8.50 15.03
N PHE A 606 -13.70 -8.00 13.90
CA PHE A 606 -13.49 -8.60 12.59
C PHE A 606 -12.32 -7.93 11.87
N TYR A 607 -11.64 -8.72 11.05
CA TYR A 607 -10.59 -8.26 10.16
C TYR A 607 -11.18 -7.51 8.98
N ASP A 608 -10.54 -6.40 8.62
CA ASP A 608 -10.84 -5.57 7.45
C ASP A 608 -9.50 -5.25 6.76
N GLU A 609 -9.33 -5.68 5.52
CA GLU A 609 -8.08 -5.53 4.76
C GLU A 609 -7.68 -4.05 4.60
N GLN A 610 -8.64 -3.13 4.48
CA GLN A 610 -8.33 -1.71 4.28
C GLN A 610 -7.75 -1.04 5.54
N LEU A 611 -7.97 -1.66 6.70
CA LEU A 611 -7.72 -1.06 8.01
C LEU A 611 -6.73 -1.90 8.82
N SER A 612 -6.19 -2.97 8.23
CA SER A 612 -5.15 -3.82 8.78
C SER A 612 -3.85 -3.60 8.01
N ASP A 613 -2.73 -3.60 8.74
CA ASP A 613 -1.40 -3.48 8.13
C ASP A 613 -0.97 -4.75 7.38
N ILE A 614 -1.63 -5.89 7.65
CA ILE A 614 -1.37 -7.19 7.01
C ILE A 614 -2.53 -7.53 6.08
N PRO A 615 -2.30 -7.62 4.75
CA PRO A 615 -3.38 -7.88 3.81
C PRO A 615 -3.76 -9.37 3.77
N ASN A 616 -4.91 -9.66 3.15
CA ASN A 616 -5.38 -11.00 2.89
C ASN A 616 -4.66 -11.54 1.62
N ILE A 617 -3.76 -12.50 1.82
CA ILE A 617 -2.97 -13.11 0.75
C ILE A 617 -3.85 -13.95 -0.19
N PHE A 618 -5.01 -14.41 0.30
CA PHE A 618 -5.99 -15.19 -0.45
C PHE A 618 -7.05 -14.32 -1.12
N GLN A 619 -6.97 -12.98 -1.06
CA GLN A 619 -7.94 -12.13 -1.72
C GLN A 619 -7.82 -12.25 -3.25
N ALA A 620 -8.89 -12.66 -3.92
CA ALA A 620 -9.00 -12.62 -5.37
C ALA A 620 -9.32 -11.17 -5.81
N ARG A 621 -8.40 -10.48 -6.48
CA ARG A 621 -8.44 -9.00 -6.59
C ARG A 621 -9.07 -8.49 -7.88
N HIS A 622 -8.98 -9.25 -8.96
CA HIS A 622 -9.52 -8.84 -10.25
C HIS A 622 -10.96 -9.34 -10.50
N ASN A 623 -11.83 -8.45 -10.98
CA ASN A 623 -13.28 -8.67 -11.04
C ASN A 623 -13.74 -9.69 -12.08
N ARG A 624 -12.91 -9.95 -13.11
CA ARG A 624 -13.25 -10.91 -14.18
C ARG A 624 -12.65 -12.27 -13.90
N LEU A 625 -11.34 -12.23 -13.68
CA LEU A 625 -10.47 -13.39 -13.69
C LEU A 625 -9.39 -13.19 -12.64
N ALA A 626 -9.50 -13.92 -11.55
CA ALA A 626 -8.59 -13.88 -10.41
C ALA A 626 -8.48 -15.26 -9.76
N SER A 627 -7.47 -15.41 -8.91
CA SER A 627 -7.23 -16.62 -8.14
C SER A 627 -6.88 -16.28 -6.69
N HIS A 628 -7.39 -17.08 -5.76
CA HIS A 628 -6.99 -17.04 -4.35
C HIS A 628 -5.51 -17.34 -4.13
N PHE A 629 -4.82 -17.89 -5.13
CA PHE A 629 -3.43 -18.34 -5.00
C PHE A 629 -2.43 -17.50 -5.80
N THR A 630 -2.87 -16.44 -6.52
CA THR A 630 -1.98 -15.60 -7.33
C THR A 630 -0.81 -15.05 -6.50
N SER A 631 -1.09 -14.43 -5.36
CA SER A 631 -0.06 -13.87 -4.48
C SER A 631 0.92 -14.94 -3.97
N LEU A 632 0.43 -16.10 -3.53
CA LEU A 632 1.27 -17.21 -3.08
C LEU A 632 2.11 -17.82 -4.21
N ARG A 633 1.58 -17.87 -5.44
CA ARG A 633 2.33 -18.32 -6.62
C ARG A 633 3.45 -17.35 -6.97
N ILE A 634 3.22 -16.04 -6.88
CA ILE A 634 4.25 -15.02 -7.05
C ILE A 634 5.37 -15.25 -6.03
N LEU A 635 5.03 -15.32 -4.74
CA LEU A 635 6.01 -15.54 -3.66
C LEU A 635 6.77 -16.86 -3.84
N ARG A 636 6.09 -17.97 -4.17
CA ARG A 636 6.72 -19.29 -4.41
C ARG A 636 7.64 -19.28 -5.63
N ARG A 637 7.32 -18.50 -6.67
CA ARG A 637 8.19 -18.36 -7.84
C ARG A 637 9.45 -17.58 -7.48
N LEU A 638 9.31 -16.45 -6.78
CA LEU A 638 10.44 -15.63 -6.32
C LEU A 638 11.34 -16.38 -5.33
N SER A 639 10.76 -17.21 -4.46
CA SER A 639 11.53 -17.95 -3.46
C SER A 639 12.46 -19.02 -4.05
N LYS A 640 12.27 -19.43 -5.31
CA LYS A 640 13.13 -20.43 -5.96
C LYS A 640 14.51 -19.89 -6.35
N ASN A 641 14.64 -18.57 -6.50
CA ASN A 641 15.87 -17.94 -6.97
C ASN A 641 16.80 -17.48 -5.83
N ILE A 642 16.42 -17.69 -4.58
CA ILE A 642 17.19 -17.20 -3.43
C ILE A 642 18.45 -18.04 -3.23
N GLY A 643 19.60 -17.36 -3.07
CA GLY A 643 20.89 -18.02 -2.80
C GLY A 643 21.69 -18.36 -4.05
N SER A 644 21.26 -17.85 -5.21
CA SER A 644 21.97 -17.98 -6.48
C SER A 644 23.08 -16.92 -6.67
N GLY A 645 23.25 -15.97 -5.73
CA GLY A 645 24.25 -14.89 -5.81
C GLY A 645 23.61 -13.58 -6.27
N SER A 646 24.29 -12.82 -7.15
CA SER A 646 23.83 -11.51 -7.68
C SER A 646 22.51 -11.54 -8.49
N SER A 647 21.80 -12.68 -8.52
CA SER A 647 20.59 -12.98 -9.29
C SER A 647 19.31 -13.16 -8.46
N ASP A 648 19.27 -12.70 -7.20
CA ASP A 648 18.05 -12.82 -6.37
C ASP A 648 16.85 -12.01 -6.96
N PHE A 649 17.12 -11.03 -7.83
CA PHE A 649 16.10 -10.26 -8.54
C PHE A 649 15.66 -10.94 -9.84
N VAL A 650 14.35 -11.11 -10.00
CA VAL A 650 13.69 -11.72 -11.15
C VAL A 650 13.09 -10.64 -12.03
N ALA A 651 13.24 -10.77 -13.35
CA ALA A 651 12.65 -9.82 -14.30
C ALA A 651 11.11 -9.87 -14.24
N MET A 652 10.49 -8.69 -14.16
CA MET A 652 9.04 -8.53 -14.19
C MET A 652 8.44 -9.02 -15.50
N ALA A 653 9.18 -8.86 -16.61
CA ALA A 653 8.80 -9.42 -17.90
C ALA A 653 8.67 -10.96 -17.86
N GLU A 654 9.58 -11.65 -17.18
CA GLU A 654 9.53 -13.11 -17.01
C GLU A 654 8.29 -13.54 -16.21
N LEU A 655 8.02 -12.84 -15.09
CA LEU A 655 6.84 -13.12 -14.26
C LEU A 655 5.55 -12.85 -15.02
N ARG A 656 5.43 -11.70 -15.71
CA ARG A 656 4.26 -11.36 -16.53
C ARG A 656 4.05 -12.39 -17.63
N ALA A 657 5.10 -12.79 -18.36
CA ALA A 657 5.01 -13.81 -19.40
C ALA A 657 4.49 -15.13 -18.83
N TYR A 658 5.08 -15.60 -17.73
CA TYR A 658 4.64 -16.81 -17.05
C TYR A 658 3.16 -16.76 -16.63
N PHE A 659 2.72 -15.66 -15.99
CA PHE A 659 1.33 -15.55 -15.55
C PHE A 659 0.34 -15.37 -16.70
N SER A 660 0.76 -14.69 -17.78
CA SER A 660 -0.04 -14.53 -19.00
C SER A 660 -0.22 -15.85 -19.73
N GLU A 661 0.87 -16.57 -20.01
CA GLU A 661 0.86 -17.83 -20.76
C GLU A 661 0.17 -18.95 -19.96
N ARG A 662 0.46 -19.05 -18.66
CA ARG A 662 -0.01 -20.17 -17.84
C ARG A 662 -1.43 -19.99 -17.34
N PHE A 663 -1.78 -18.79 -16.87
CA PHE A 663 -3.04 -18.54 -16.16
C PHE A 663 -3.96 -17.56 -16.89
N ARG A 664 -3.42 -16.76 -17.82
CA ARG A 664 -4.14 -15.66 -18.51
C ARG A 664 -4.69 -14.60 -17.53
N MET A 665 -4.15 -14.51 -16.31
CA MET A 665 -4.63 -13.64 -15.24
C MET A 665 -3.75 -12.39 -15.03
N LEU A 666 -3.37 -11.68 -16.10
CA LEU A 666 -2.48 -10.51 -15.98
C LEU A 666 -3.07 -9.39 -15.11
N GLY A 667 -4.38 -9.16 -15.17
CA GLY A 667 -5.05 -8.16 -14.33
C GLY A 667 -4.92 -8.46 -12.84
N ASP A 668 -5.15 -9.72 -12.45
CA ASP A 668 -5.00 -10.17 -11.05
C ASP A 668 -3.53 -10.15 -10.62
N PHE A 669 -2.61 -10.59 -11.49
CA PHE A 669 -1.17 -10.51 -11.23
C PHE A 669 -0.73 -9.09 -10.90
N ASN A 670 -1.15 -8.08 -11.68
CA ASN A 670 -0.77 -6.69 -11.46
C ASN A 670 -1.31 -6.17 -10.11
N LEU A 671 -2.57 -6.46 -9.78
CA LEU A 671 -3.19 -6.04 -8.51
C LEU A 671 -2.56 -6.76 -7.30
N CYS A 672 -2.25 -8.05 -7.42
CA CYS A 672 -1.54 -8.80 -6.39
C CYS A 672 -0.12 -8.28 -6.21
N MET A 673 0.62 -8.00 -7.30
CA MET A 673 1.96 -7.46 -7.23
C MET A 673 2.00 -6.09 -6.55
N ASP A 674 1.03 -5.22 -6.84
CA ASP A 674 0.88 -3.92 -6.18
C ASP A 674 0.75 -4.07 -4.66
N VAL A 675 -0.11 -4.99 -4.20
CA VAL A 675 -0.27 -5.27 -2.76
C VAL A 675 0.99 -5.89 -2.15
N LEU A 676 1.66 -6.80 -2.87
CA LEU A 676 2.90 -7.42 -2.40
C LEU A 676 4.04 -6.40 -2.23
N LEU A 677 4.15 -5.42 -3.13
CA LEU A 677 5.11 -4.32 -3.04
C LEU A 677 4.73 -3.36 -1.89
N ARG A 678 3.47 -2.92 -1.83
CA ARG A 678 2.99 -1.94 -0.84
C ARG A 678 3.15 -2.39 0.60
N HIS A 679 2.95 -3.68 0.86
CA HIS A 679 3.10 -4.26 2.19
C HIS A 679 4.48 -4.90 2.42
N GLY A 680 5.44 -4.71 1.51
CA GLY A 680 6.83 -5.13 1.68
C GLY A 680 7.06 -6.64 1.67
N PHE A 681 6.16 -7.44 1.08
CA PHE A 681 6.39 -8.87 0.85
C PHE A 681 7.34 -9.13 -0.32
N VAL A 682 7.34 -8.21 -1.28
CA VAL A 682 8.22 -8.18 -2.46
C VAL A 682 8.87 -6.80 -2.49
N GLU A 683 10.11 -6.74 -2.96
CA GLU A 683 10.81 -5.46 -3.19
C GLU A 683 11.26 -5.34 -4.64
N ALA A 684 11.09 -4.13 -5.20
CA ALA A 684 11.61 -3.77 -6.52
C ALA A 684 13.10 -3.38 -6.46
N ASN A 685 13.84 -3.63 -7.53
CA ASN A 685 15.25 -3.24 -7.66
C ASN A 685 15.46 -1.71 -7.55
N ASN A 686 14.52 -0.93 -8.09
CA ASN A 686 14.48 0.53 -7.98
C ASN A 686 13.76 1.03 -6.71
N ARG A 687 13.41 0.12 -5.79
CA ARG A 687 12.75 0.38 -4.49
C ARG A 687 11.31 0.92 -4.53
N LEU A 688 10.66 0.99 -5.69
CA LEU A 688 9.22 1.31 -5.75
C LEU A 688 8.39 0.35 -4.88
N ASP A 689 7.47 0.93 -4.10
CA ASP A 689 6.56 0.25 -3.17
C ASP A 689 5.14 0.09 -3.75
N TYR A 690 4.97 0.34 -5.05
CA TYR A 690 3.74 0.13 -5.79
C TYR A 690 4.06 -0.42 -7.17
N PHE A 691 3.07 -1.04 -7.80
CA PHE A 691 3.24 -1.57 -9.15
C PHE A 691 3.19 -0.46 -10.19
N ASP A 692 4.24 -0.37 -11.00
CA ASP A 692 4.38 0.56 -12.12
C ASP A 692 5.12 -0.12 -13.28
N GLU A 693 4.99 0.41 -14.51
CA GLU A 693 5.73 -0.12 -15.67
C GLU A 693 7.24 0.04 -15.56
N SER A 694 7.72 1.00 -14.75
CA SER A 694 9.15 1.17 -14.47
C SER A 694 9.75 0.13 -13.52
N VAL A 695 8.92 -0.73 -12.90
CA VAL A 695 9.41 -1.85 -12.10
C VAL A 695 9.95 -2.94 -13.03
N ASP A 696 11.27 -2.99 -13.22
CA ASP A 696 11.91 -3.96 -14.11
C ASP A 696 12.19 -5.30 -13.41
N ARG A 697 12.66 -5.29 -12.15
CA ARG A 697 13.00 -6.53 -11.43
C ARG A 697 12.53 -6.50 -9.99
N VAL A 698 12.17 -7.66 -9.47
CA VAL A 698 11.67 -7.83 -8.10
C VAL A 698 12.28 -9.05 -7.41
N ARG A 699 12.35 -9.02 -6.08
CA ARG A 699 12.68 -10.20 -5.26
C ARG A 699 11.76 -10.30 -4.05
N VAL A 700 11.65 -11.50 -3.48
CA VAL A 700 10.89 -11.72 -2.25
C VAL A 700 11.67 -11.19 -1.04
N THR A 701 10.97 -10.64 -0.04
CA THR A 701 11.56 -10.19 1.23
C THR A 701 11.49 -11.27 2.31
N ASN A 702 12.12 -11.04 3.46
CA ASN A 702 11.93 -11.91 4.63
C ASN A 702 10.47 -11.97 5.08
N TYR A 703 9.72 -10.87 4.92
CA TYR A 703 8.30 -10.85 5.22
C TYR A 703 7.49 -11.71 4.24
N GLY A 704 7.80 -11.61 2.94
CA GLY A 704 7.17 -12.44 1.91
C GLY A 704 7.43 -13.92 2.11
N LEU A 705 8.65 -14.28 2.50
CA LEU A 705 8.99 -15.65 2.88
C LEU A 705 8.21 -16.12 4.10
N TYR A 706 8.17 -15.31 5.17
CA TYR A 706 7.40 -15.63 6.37
C TYR A 706 5.91 -15.81 6.06
N MET A 707 5.35 -14.99 5.16
CA MET A 707 3.98 -15.15 4.68
C MET A 707 3.79 -16.51 3.97
N LEU A 708 4.66 -16.82 3.00
CA LEU A 708 4.62 -18.06 2.21
C LEU A 708 4.91 -19.32 3.03
N SER A 709 5.76 -19.25 4.06
CA SER A 709 6.22 -20.43 4.78
C SER A 709 5.49 -20.65 6.09
N ASN A 710 4.80 -19.67 6.64
CA ASN A 710 4.23 -19.75 7.98
C ASN A 710 2.83 -19.11 8.06
N LEU A 711 2.75 -17.78 7.90
CA LEU A 711 1.55 -17.02 8.27
C LEU A 711 0.30 -17.44 7.48
N ALA A 712 0.44 -17.65 6.16
CA ALA A 712 -0.68 -18.03 5.29
C ALA A 712 -1.32 -19.39 5.67
N PHE A 713 -0.62 -20.23 6.43
CA PHE A 713 -1.05 -21.59 6.79
C PHE A 713 -1.44 -21.72 8.28
N THR A 714 -1.40 -20.62 9.03
CA THR A 714 -1.75 -20.61 10.46
C THR A 714 -3.27 -20.43 10.63
N PHE A 715 -3.90 -21.22 11.51
CA PHE A 715 -5.34 -21.15 11.84
C PHE A 715 -5.80 -19.71 12.11
N THR A 716 -5.04 -18.96 12.91
CA THR A 716 -5.46 -17.60 13.33
C THR A 716 -5.47 -16.61 12.18
N TYR A 717 -4.58 -16.75 11.21
CA TYR A 717 -4.59 -15.91 10.02
C TYR A 717 -5.83 -16.21 9.17
N LEU A 718 -6.06 -17.49 8.88
CA LEU A 718 -7.21 -17.97 8.09
C LEU A 718 -8.56 -17.62 8.74
N ASP A 719 -8.67 -17.81 10.06
CA ASP A 719 -9.85 -17.48 10.87
C ASP A 719 -10.21 -15.99 10.81
N LEU A 720 -9.20 -15.11 10.70
CA LEU A 720 -9.40 -13.68 10.60
C LEU A 720 -9.81 -13.28 9.17
N VAL A 721 -9.04 -13.70 8.16
CA VAL A 721 -9.22 -13.20 6.78
C VAL A 721 -10.42 -13.82 6.07
N CYS A 722 -10.94 -14.98 6.51
CA CYS A 722 -12.04 -15.65 5.82
C CYS A 722 -13.32 -14.80 5.68
N VAL A 723 -13.60 -13.89 6.63
CA VAL A 723 -14.80 -13.03 6.58
C VAL A 723 -14.64 -11.90 5.56
N ASP A 724 -13.42 -11.40 5.36
CA ASP A 724 -13.09 -10.40 4.33
C ASP A 724 -12.34 -11.06 3.18
N CYS A 725 -13.07 -11.91 2.45
CA CYS A 725 -12.57 -12.64 1.29
C CYS A 725 -13.62 -12.64 0.17
N ASN A 726 -13.16 -12.62 -1.07
CA ASN A 726 -14.01 -12.74 -2.27
C ASN A 726 -14.29 -14.22 -2.59
N TYR A 727 -15.52 -14.69 -2.41
CA TYR A 727 -15.91 -16.06 -2.71
C TYR A 727 -16.51 -16.19 -4.11
N TYR A 728 -16.27 -17.33 -4.75
CA TYR A 728 -16.93 -17.69 -6.00
C TYR A 728 -18.03 -18.75 -5.84
N ASP A 729 -18.22 -19.25 -4.63
CA ASP A 729 -19.28 -20.17 -4.26
C ASP A 729 -20.19 -19.52 -3.22
N GLU A 730 -21.47 -19.38 -3.56
CA GLU A 730 -22.44 -18.66 -2.74
C GLU A 730 -22.74 -19.42 -1.43
N GLU A 731 -22.80 -20.75 -1.49
CA GLU A 731 -23.04 -21.60 -0.33
C GLU A 731 -21.91 -21.45 0.71
N SER A 732 -20.66 -21.51 0.25
CA SER A 732 -19.49 -21.25 1.08
C SER A 732 -19.54 -19.86 1.71
N CYS A 733 -19.85 -18.82 0.93
CA CYS A 733 -19.98 -17.45 1.45
C CYS A 733 -21.09 -17.34 2.52
N ASN A 734 -22.27 -17.90 2.26
CA ASN A 734 -23.39 -17.93 3.20
C ASN A 734 -23.03 -18.66 4.50
N SER A 735 -22.29 -19.77 4.39
CA SER A 735 -21.82 -20.54 5.55
C SER A 735 -20.86 -19.72 6.41
N ILE A 736 -19.90 -19.04 5.80
CA ILE A 736 -18.95 -18.17 6.50
C ILE A 736 -19.67 -17.00 7.19
N THR A 737 -20.64 -16.36 6.53
CA THR A 737 -21.48 -15.32 7.14
C THR A 737 -22.25 -15.85 8.36
N SER A 738 -22.85 -17.05 8.25
CA SER A 738 -23.57 -17.69 9.36
C SER A 738 -22.64 -17.95 10.56
N TYR A 739 -21.48 -18.56 10.32
CA TYR A 739 -20.50 -18.80 11.38
C TYR A 739 -19.99 -17.50 12.02
N ALA A 740 -19.77 -16.44 11.24
CA ALA A 740 -19.33 -15.15 11.76
C ALA A 740 -20.36 -14.51 12.70
N ASN A 741 -21.64 -14.51 12.32
CA ASN A 741 -22.72 -14.01 13.17
C ASN A 741 -22.89 -14.86 14.45
N GLU A 742 -22.78 -16.18 14.34
CA GLU A 742 -22.85 -17.09 15.49
C GLU A 742 -21.66 -16.90 16.44
N GLU A 743 -20.44 -16.77 15.92
CA GLU A 743 -19.23 -16.55 16.71
C GLU A 743 -19.29 -15.24 17.50
N TYR A 744 -19.81 -14.18 16.88
CA TYR A 744 -20.05 -12.90 17.54
C TYR A 744 -21.11 -13.02 18.64
N ARG A 745 -22.22 -13.73 18.38
CA ARG A 745 -23.25 -14.03 19.40
C ARG A 745 -22.64 -14.76 20.60
N LEU A 746 -21.83 -15.80 20.37
CA LEU A 746 -21.15 -16.56 21.44
C LEU A 746 -20.12 -15.72 22.20
N PHE A 747 -19.47 -14.76 21.52
CA PHE A 747 -18.61 -13.80 22.19
C PHE A 747 -19.37 -12.89 23.14
N THR A 748 -20.50 -12.32 22.70
CA THR A 748 -21.34 -11.46 23.55
C THR A 748 -21.93 -12.21 24.75
N SER A 749 -22.30 -13.49 24.57
CA SER A 749 -22.78 -14.35 25.66
C SER A 749 -21.66 -14.97 26.52
N ARG A 750 -20.39 -14.65 26.25
CA ARG A 750 -19.20 -15.15 26.96
C ARG A 750 -19.05 -16.68 26.94
N ALA A 751 -19.62 -17.36 25.93
CA ALA A 751 -19.56 -18.80 25.72
C ALA A 751 -18.24 -19.23 25.05
N ARG A 752 -17.11 -19.11 25.77
CA ARG A 752 -15.75 -19.28 25.20
C ARG A 752 -15.51 -20.62 24.52
N ALA A 753 -15.96 -21.73 25.11
CA ALA A 753 -15.68 -23.08 24.59
C ALA A 753 -16.38 -23.32 23.25
N ASP A 754 -17.67 -22.96 23.15
CA ASP A 754 -18.43 -23.12 21.91
C ASP A 754 -17.99 -22.12 20.85
N ARG A 755 -17.60 -20.90 21.26
CA ARG A 755 -16.98 -19.93 20.36
C ARG A 755 -15.73 -20.50 19.68
N VAL A 756 -14.87 -21.22 20.41
CA VAL A 756 -13.67 -21.84 19.81
C VAL A 756 -14.04 -22.89 18.77
N LYS A 757 -15.07 -23.72 19.03
CA LYS A 757 -15.55 -24.71 18.06
C LYS A 757 -16.03 -24.03 16.77
N VAL A 758 -16.88 -23.00 16.89
CA VAL A 758 -17.39 -22.26 15.73
C VAL A 758 -16.26 -21.62 14.90
N ARG A 759 -15.20 -21.10 15.54
CA ARG A 759 -14.02 -20.58 14.82
C ARG A 759 -13.27 -21.67 14.06
N LEU A 760 -13.11 -22.84 14.67
CA LEU A 760 -12.50 -24.00 14.00
C LEU A 760 -13.34 -24.46 12.81
N ASP A 761 -14.65 -24.60 12.99
CA ASP A 761 -15.58 -25.03 11.94
C ASP A 761 -15.61 -24.01 10.78
N ARG A 762 -15.63 -22.71 11.09
CA ARG A 762 -15.53 -21.62 10.10
C ARG A 762 -14.25 -21.73 9.27
N THR A 763 -13.12 -21.94 9.94
CA THR A 763 -11.82 -22.03 9.26
C THR A 763 -11.70 -23.29 8.42
N GLU A 764 -12.22 -24.42 8.91
CA GLU A 764 -12.27 -25.69 8.16
C GLU A 764 -13.13 -25.58 6.89
N SER A 765 -14.27 -24.90 6.99
CA SER A 765 -15.13 -24.59 5.84
C SER A 765 -14.39 -23.72 4.81
N PHE A 766 -13.69 -22.68 5.26
CA PHE A 766 -12.88 -21.84 4.36
C PHE A 766 -11.73 -22.60 3.70
N ILE A 767 -11.00 -23.44 4.45
CA ILE A 767 -9.92 -24.28 3.90
C ILE A 767 -10.47 -25.27 2.88
N SER A 768 -11.63 -25.88 3.14
CA SER A 768 -12.27 -26.82 2.22
C SER A 768 -12.66 -26.12 0.91
N TYR A 769 -13.21 -24.91 0.99
CA TYR A 769 -13.47 -24.07 -0.17
C TYR A 769 -12.18 -23.75 -0.95
N LEU A 770 -11.12 -23.29 -0.29
CA LEU A 770 -9.84 -22.99 -0.94
C LEU A 770 -9.22 -24.23 -1.61
N ALA A 771 -9.26 -25.39 -0.96
CA ALA A 771 -8.76 -26.64 -1.52
C ALA A 771 -9.53 -27.07 -2.77
N ASN A 772 -10.86 -26.88 -2.79
CA ASN A 772 -11.68 -27.14 -3.97
C ASN A 772 -11.36 -26.18 -5.11
N GLU A 773 -11.15 -24.89 -4.81
CA GLU A 773 -10.72 -23.90 -5.79
C GLU A 773 -9.33 -24.22 -6.36
N GLU A 774 -8.37 -24.62 -5.54
CA GLU A 774 -7.05 -25.01 -6.04
C GLU A 774 -7.13 -26.27 -6.91
N LYS A 775 -7.90 -27.29 -6.48
CA LYS A 775 -8.11 -28.51 -7.26
C LYS A 775 -8.67 -28.19 -8.64
N ARG A 776 -9.70 -27.33 -8.69
CA ARG A 776 -10.26 -26.84 -9.96
C ARG A 776 -9.20 -26.15 -10.81
N GLU A 777 -8.37 -25.29 -10.22
CA GLU A 777 -7.31 -24.59 -10.97
C GLU A 777 -6.19 -25.53 -11.44
N ILE A 778 -5.85 -26.56 -10.66
CA ILE A 778 -4.90 -27.61 -11.05
C ILE A 778 -5.41 -28.34 -12.30
N GLU A 779 -6.69 -28.72 -12.33
CA GLU A 779 -7.32 -29.36 -13.48
C GLU A 779 -7.40 -28.39 -14.67
N LEU A 780 -7.88 -27.17 -14.44
CA LEU A 780 -8.11 -26.17 -15.49
C LEU A 780 -6.81 -25.72 -16.18
N PHE A 781 -5.76 -25.52 -15.40
CA PHE A 781 -4.46 -25.10 -15.91
C PHE A 781 -3.51 -26.28 -16.08
N GLU A 782 -3.95 -27.53 -15.96
CA GLU A 782 -3.10 -28.73 -16.11
C GLU A 782 -1.79 -28.64 -15.29
N LEU A 783 -1.86 -28.17 -14.04
CA LEU A 783 -0.69 -27.91 -13.20
C LEU A 783 -0.07 -29.24 -12.73
N SER A 784 1.20 -29.45 -13.02
CA SER A 784 1.97 -30.57 -12.45
C SER A 784 2.53 -30.17 -11.08
N ILE A 785 1.76 -30.40 -10.02
CA ILE A 785 2.17 -30.15 -8.63
C ILE A 785 2.50 -31.50 -7.97
N PRO A 786 3.69 -31.69 -7.41
CA PRO A 786 4.02 -32.89 -6.63
C PRO A 786 3.05 -33.08 -5.45
N GLU A 787 2.83 -34.34 -5.07
CA GLU A 787 1.98 -34.68 -3.92
C GLU A 787 2.53 -34.03 -2.63
N GLY A 788 1.66 -33.36 -1.87
CA GLY A 788 2.02 -32.63 -0.65
C GLY A 788 2.62 -31.24 -0.88
N GLU A 789 2.78 -30.82 -2.14
CA GLU A 789 3.26 -29.47 -2.50
C GLU A 789 2.15 -28.49 -2.94
N SER A 790 0.88 -28.92 -2.95
CA SER A 790 -0.24 -28.00 -3.19
C SER A 790 -0.53 -27.13 -1.97
N PHE A 791 -1.08 -25.94 -2.18
CA PHE A 791 -1.39 -25.05 -1.07
C PHE A 791 -2.54 -25.59 -0.20
N GLY A 792 -3.54 -26.22 -0.82
CA GLY A 792 -4.72 -26.82 -0.20
C GLY A 792 -4.37 -28.01 0.68
N GLU A 793 -3.54 -28.95 0.22
CA GLU A 793 -3.05 -30.07 1.06
C GLU A 793 -2.29 -29.53 2.28
N ARG A 794 -1.44 -28.52 2.06
CA ARG A 794 -0.68 -27.90 3.14
C ARG A 794 -1.57 -27.18 4.15
N LEU A 795 -2.61 -26.48 3.68
CA LEU A 795 -3.61 -25.84 4.54
C LEU A 795 -4.33 -26.87 5.41
N GLN A 796 -4.79 -27.97 4.81
CA GLN A 796 -5.48 -29.06 5.51
C GLN A 796 -4.58 -29.74 6.55
N ALA A 797 -3.33 -30.07 6.19
CA ALA A 797 -2.38 -30.69 7.10
C ALA A 797 -2.06 -29.77 8.29
N SER A 798 -1.70 -28.51 8.02
CA SER A 798 -1.33 -27.54 9.07
C SER A 798 -2.51 -27.27 10.01
N PHE A 799 -3.73 -27.15 9.46
CA PHE A 799 -4.94 -26.95 10.26
C PHE A 799 -5.31 -28.17 11.09
N GLY A 800 -5.14 -29.40 10.57
CA GLY A 800 -5.36 -30.63 11.32
C GLY A 800 -4.55 -30.67 12.62
N ASP A 801 -3.26 -30.34 12.53
CA ASP A 801 -2.34 -30.29 13.67
C ASP A 801 -2.69 -29.16 14.66
N GLU A 802 -3.11 -28.00 14.15
CA GLU A 802 -3.51 -26.87 14.99
C GLU A 802 -4.86 -27.07 15.67
N LYS A 803 -5.84 -27.66 14.99
CA LYS A 803 -7.19 -27.93 15.51
C LYS A 803 -7.13 -28.78 16.78
N GLN A 804 -6.31 -29.84 16.79
CA GLN A 804 -6.13 -30.68 17.98
C GLN A 804 -5.52 -29.91 19.15
N ARG A 805 -4.49 -29.09 18.88
CA ARG A 805 -3.83 -28.26 19.91
C ARG A 805 -4.78 -27.21 20.49
N VAL A 806 -5.56 -26.54 19.64
CA VAL A 806 -6.54 -25.52 20.04
C VAL A 806 -7.66 -26.12 20.90
N LEU A 807 -8.21 -27.27 20.48
CA LEU A 807 -9.24 -27.98 21.26
C LEU A 807 -8.72 -28.43 22.63
N ALA A 808 -7.51 -29.00 22.67
CA ALA A 808 -6.87 -29.41 23.93
C ALA A 808 -6.64 -28.20 24.86
N SER A 809 -6.19 -27.06 24.32
CA SER A 809 -6.01 -25.82 25.09
C SER A 809 -7.33 -25.27 25.61
N ALA A 810 -8.38 -25.26 24.80
CA ALA A 810 -9.70 -24.80 25.19
C ALA A 810 -10.34 -25.69 26.28
N ALA A 811 -10.06 -27.00 26.25
CA ALA A 811 -10.54 -27.94 27.25
C ALA A 811 -9.85 -27.75 28.63
N LYS A 812 -8.55 -27.44 28.67
CA LYS A 812 -7.80 -27.20 29.92
C LYS A 812 -8.32 -26.00 30.71
N GLN A 813 -8.81 -24.97 30.03
CA GLN A 813 -9.33 -23.77 30.68
C GLN A 813 -10.70 -23.96 31.37
N LYS A 814 -11.36 -25.12 31.22
CA LYS A 814 -12.56 -25.45 32.00
C LYS A 814 -12.29 -25.65 33.50
N TYR A 815 -11.04 -25.89 33.90
CA TYR A 815 -10.70 -26.30 35.27
C TYR A 815 -10.17 -25.19 36.19
N ASN A 816 -9.98 -23.96 35.67
CA ASN A 816 -9.48 -22.81 36.46
C ASN A 816 -10.51 -21.67 36.59
N ARG A 817 -11.78 -22.00 36.82
CA ARG A 817 -12.78 -21.04 37.30
C ARG A 817 -13.45 -21.53 38.56
#